data_AF-A0A7Y2XLB9-F1
#
_entry.id   AF-A0A7Y2XLB9-F1
#
_cell.length_a   1.000
_cell.length_b   1.000
_cell.length_c   1.000
_cell.angle_alpha   90.00
_cell.angle_beta   90.00
_cell.angle_gamma   90.00
#
_symmetry.space_group_name_H-M   'P 1'
#
loop_
_entity.id
_entity.type
_entity.pdbx_description
1 polymer ?
#
loop_
_entity_poly.entity_id
_entity_poly.type
_entity_poly.pdbx_seq_one_letter_code
_entity_poly.pdbx_strand_id
1 'polypeptide(L)'
;SRISALVFFTVCFAVICNAPRISLAEPGRLEALDGLEWRFVGPYRGGRVTAVTGVPGRPNLYYMGATGGGVWKTVNAGQTWKNLSDGYFKVGTIGAVAVAESDHNVVYVGTGEAPIRGVTTSHGDGVWKSTDAGKTWTHLGLKKSGQISKIRVHPANPDIAYVGVQGQIWGPSEERGVFRTVDGGKTWEHVLKAGPQTGATDLRMDPTNPRVLYAAMWNHGRKPWFIHSGGTDGGIFKTTDGGDSWFKLGGGLPEMVGKVAVDVSDSNPDRVYALLEAEPEKGGLWRSEDGGESWKLINNHRVLHTRAWYYIHMEADPQDENTVYVLNVPLLKSIDGGETWEVIRTPHGDHHDHWINPDDNRNMINGNDGGATVTFDGGKTWSTLMNQPTAQFYRVSTDSQLPFRIYGGQQDNSTMSIASRSLYGGIGVADYYDVGGGESAHIAFDPDDPNRIYATTINGTLTEYDHETGLERVIIPYPQSVFGKDSRDLKYRANWNAPVALSPHDPEVIYYGTQKLLKSTDRGVNWTEISPDLTRNDPEKQGRNGGPLTPENVGAEFYNTIFYIVESQREPGHIWVGSDDGLVHLSRDGGSEWTDISPPHKGEAMINAIELSPHEDGTAYLAVAAYKLNDFRPYIYKTTDHGRRWRRIDDGLPKDTFVRVVREDPERQGLLYAGTEAGMFVSFNDGGVWHSLEMNLPPVPITDLSLRQGSLVAATQGRGFWVLDDLFVVQAAAEGIGDAPVQVLTDDAAVLLGNRGWRSGDFEGQNPPSGARIYYYLENAVGKDAEAPLRIEILDSGGEVVRSVASQESDRERCLLVNSDPRRPYRPSYPPAKAGLNAWSWKGDLDGFPCVEHITLYDGLHGPSAPAGRYTARVSANGHTSETSFELVADPRRSASDLERVEWRARIDEASNLLDGLLTNLGDLRSVESQVRALLNQHPDAEALQKTGEQALKAIEAWDHAVIQPLHQTYEDEDAWETMLAGQLRFLIGTIDRSGAPVTTGALDRLADLRSQTEALALEKTRIIEQLIIPINEWARENQVPHVAL
;
A
#
# COMPACT_ATOMS: atom_id res chain seq x y z
N SER A 1 33.78 70.04 43.56
CA SER A 1 34.23 68.97 44.47
C SER A 1 33.54 67.68 44.04
N ARG A 2 34.19 66.89 43.16
CA ARG A 2 34.76 65.54 43.38
C ARG A 2 33.69 64.45 43.62
N ILE A 3 33.60 63.27 42.98
CA ILE A 3 34.34 62.41 42.00
C ILE A 3 33.30 61.32 41.59
N SER A 4 33.01 61.07 40.30
CA SER A 4 33.42 59.93 39.40
C SER A 4 33.00 58.50 39.86
N ALA A 5 32.62 57.51 39.02
CA ALA A 5 33.06 57.20 37.65
C ALA A 5 32.12 56.24 36.85
N LEU A 6 31.98 56.57 35.55
CA LEU A 6 32.07 55.78 34.29
C LEU A 6 31.80 54.26 34.21
N VAL A 7 30.97 53.86 33.23
CA VAL A 7 31.16 52.68 32.35
C VAL A 7 30.78 53.05 30.90
N PHE A 8 31.66 52.74 29.95
CA PHE A 8 31.57 53.00 28.51
C PHE A 8 30.76 51.90 27.79
N PHE A 9 29.92 52.28 26.81
CA PHE A 9 29.27 51.39 25.85
C PHE A 9 29.71 51.79 24.44
N THR A 10 30.14 50.82 23.63
CA THR A 10 30.50 51.00 22.22
C THR A 10 29.37 50.45 21.35
N VAL A 11 28.90 51.27 20.41
CA VAL A 11 27.84 50.97 19.43
C VAL A 11 28.47 50.36 18.18
N CYS A 12 27.90 49.27 17.66
CA CYS A 12 28.05 48.86 16.26
C CYS A 12 26.67 48.60 15.64
N PHE A 13 26.46 49.19 14.46
CA PHE A 13 25.27 49.12 13.60
C PHE A 13 25.10 47.72 13.00
N ALA A 14 23.86 47.21 13.00
CA ALA A 14 23.42 46.12 12.14
C ALA A 14 22.28 46.61 11.24
N VAL A 15 22.50 46.55 9.93
CA VAL A 15 21.49 46.78 8.89
C VAL A 15 20.63 45.53 8.80
N ILE A 16 19.34 45.65 9.12
CA ILE A 16 18.34 44.59 8.96
C ILE A 16 17.67 44.81 7.60
N CYS A 17 17.96 43.95 6.63
CA CYS A 17 17.08 43.71 5.48
C CYS A 17 16.17 42.54 5.84
N ASN A 18 14.95 42.82 6.32
CA ASN A 18 13.86 41.84 6.37
C ASN A 18 12.94 42.09 5.18
N ALA A 19 13.05 41.26 4.14
CA ALA A 19 11.92 41.05 3.25
C ALA A 19 10.95 40.09 3.94
N PRO A 20 9.63 40.37 3.97
CA PRO A 20 8.67 39.40 4.49
C PRO A 20 8.57 38.24 3.50
N ARG A 21 9.06 37.05 3.88
CA ARG A 21 8.64 35.80 3.22
C ARG A 21 7.15 35.64 3.49
N ILE A 22 6.33 35.71 2.44
CA ILE A 22 4.90 35.40 2.53
C ILE A 22 4.83 33.88 2.65
N SER A 23 4.98 33.35 3.87
CA SER A 23 4.70 31.94 4.09
C SER A 23 3.20 31.74 3.89
N LEU A 24 2.82 30.85 2.98
CA LEU A 24 1.42 30.47 2.81
C LEU A 24 0.82 30.08 4.16
N ALA A 25 -0.38 30.59 4.42
CA ALA A 25 -1.22 30.05 5.48
C ALA A 25 -1.39 28.55 5.23
N GLU A 26 -1.48 27.75 6.29
CA GLU A 26 -1.48 26.29 6.19
C GLU A 26 -2.45 25.67 5.17
N PRO A 27 -3.65 26.22 4.91
CA PRO A 27 -4.50 25.74 3.82
C PRO A 27 -3.82 25.75 2.44
N GLY A 28 -3.02 26.79 2.13
CA GLY A 28 -2.28 26.89 0.86
C GLY A 28 -1.13 25.88 0.74
N ARG A 29 -0.59 25.39 1.87
CA ARG A 29 0.46 24.35 1.85
C ARG A 29 -0.09 22.99 1.44
N LEU A 30 -1.35 22.69 1.79
CA LEU A 30 -2.01 21.43 1.44
C LEU A 30 -2.44 21.40 -0.03
N GLU A 31 -3.03 22.50 -0.52
CA GLU A 31 -3.36 22.63 -1.95
C GLU A 31 -2.12 22.48 -2.83
N ALA A 32 -0.94 22.86 -2.31
CA ALA A 32 0.33 22.67 -3.00
C ALA A 32 0.83 21.21 -3.03
N LEU A 33 0.16 20.27 -2.35
CA LEU A 33 0.45 18.84 -2.40
C LEU A 33 -0.52 18.07 -3.33
N ASP A 34 -1.54 18.73 -3.89
CA ASP A 34 -2.50 18.12 -4.82
C ASP A 34 -1.78 17.65 -6.10
N GLY A 35 -1.53 16.35 -6.20
CA GLY A 35 -0.76 15.73 -7.29
C GLY A 35 0.33 14.77 -6.81
N LEU A 36 0.62 14.76 -5.51
CA LEU A 36 1.45 13.75 -4.86
C LEU A 36 0.62 12.49 -4.53
N GLU A 37 1.20 11.30 -4.70
CA GLU A 37 0.51 10.02 -4.53
C GLU A 37 1.36 9.02 -3.74
N TRP A 38 0.69 8.24 -2.89
CA TRP A 38 1.22 7.03 -2.28
C TRP A 38 1.28 5.90 -3.30
N ARG A 39 2.37 5.13 -3.26
CA ARG A 39 2.58 3.93 -4.08
C ARG A 39 2.31 2.67 -3.27
N PHE A 40 1.46 1.79 -3.80
CA PHE A 40 1.25 0.46 -3.22
C PHE A 40 2.43 -0.46 -3.54
N VAL A 41 3.09 -0.97 -2.50
CA VAL A 41 4.25 -1.87 -2.61
C VAL A 41 3.85 -3.34 -2.58
N GLY A 42 2.77 -3.68 -1.86
CA GLY A 42 2.36 -5.07 -1.67
C GLY A 42 2.40 -5.51 -0.20
N PRO A 43 2.29 -6.83 0.06
CA PRO A 43 2.12 -7.89 -0.94
C PRO A 43 0.67 -8.01 -1.45
N TYR A 44 0.49 -8.68 -2.59
CA TYR A 44 -0.80 -9.27 -2.99
C TYR A 44 -1.02 -10.61 -2.28
N ARG A 45 -0.96 -10.59 -0.94
CA ARG A 45 -1.25 -11.73 -0.07
C ARG A 45 -2.48 -11.40 0.76
N GLY A 46 -3.49 -12.27 0.73
CA GLY A 46 -4.73 -12.06 1.45
C GLY A 46 -4.50 -11.96 2.96
N GLY A 47 -5.30 -11.08 3.59
CA GLY A 47 -5.52 -11.05 5.04
C GLY A 47 -6.99 -11.34 5.37
N ARG A 48 -7.37 -11.17 6.63
CA ARG A 48 -8.65 -11.67 7.15
C ARG A 48 -9.88 -11.15 6.42
N VAL A 49 -10.78 -12.09 6.10
CA VAL A 49 -12.09 -11.87 5.47
C VAL A 49 -13.17 -12.43 6.39
N THR A 50 -14.15 -11.59 6.74
CA THR A 50 -15.23 -11.96 7.69
C THR A 50 -16.63 -11.94 7.08
N ALA A 51 -16.73 -11.57 5.80
CA ALA A 51 -17.98 -11.59 5.06
C ALA A 51 -17.74 -12.08 3.63
N VAL A 52 -18.51 -13.06 3.17
CA VAL A 52 -18.51 -13.52 1.78
C VAL A 52 -19.93 -13.81 1.30
N THR A 53 -20.17 -13.62 0.02
CA THR A 53 -21.43 -14.04 -0.60
C THR A 53 -21.24 -14.31 -2.08
N GLY A 54 -21.88 -15.36 -2.58
CA GLY A 54 -22.05 -15.61 -4.00
C GLY A 54 -23.39 -15.08 -4.51
N VAL A 55 -23.61 -15.20 -5.81
CA VAL A 55 -24.86 -14.75 -6.45
C VAL A 55 -25.53 -15.93 -7.16
N PRO A 56 -26.74 -16.35 -6.75
CA PRO A 56 -27.50 -17.43 -7.40
C PRO A 56 -27.65 -17.18 -8.92
N GLY A 57 -27.60 -18.25 -9.71
CA GLY A 57 -27.58 -18.16 -11.19
C GLY A 57 -26.35 -17.47 -11.81
N ARG A 58 -25.35 -17.03 -11.03
CA ARG A 58 -24.11 -16.38 -11.51
C ARG A 58 -22.88 -17.07 -10.87
N PRO A 59 -22.54 -18.30 -11.30
CA PRO A 59 -21.62 -19.17 -10.57
C PRO A 59 -20.17 -18.66 -10.47
N ASN A 60 -19.78 -17.59 -11.16
CA ASN A 60 -18.42 -17.02 -11.10
C ASN A 60 -18.37 -15.67 -10.37
N LEU A 61 -19.50 -15.18 -9.85
CA LEU A 61 -19.66 -13.86 -9.25
C LEU A 61 -19.73 -13.98 -7.72
N TYR A 62 -18.78 -13.35 -7.04
CA TYR A 62 -18.72 -13.32 -5.59
C TYR A 62 -18.27 -11.96 -5.07
N TYR A 63 -18.61 -11.69 -3.81
CA TYR A 63 -18.17 -10.54 -3.05
C TYR A 63 -17.49 -11.00 -1.77
N MET A 64 -16.50 -10.23 -1.31
CA MET A 64 -15.89 -10.40 0.00
C MET A 64 -15.77 -9.06 0.74
N GLY A 65 -15.88 -9.10 2.05
CA GLY A 65 -15.59 -8.01 2.98
C GLY A 65 -14.36 -8.35 3.82
N ALA A 66 -13.29 -7.56 3.65
CA ALA A 66 -12.03 -7.74 4.36
C ALA A 66 -11.97 -6.88 5.63
N THR A 67 -11.12 -7.27 6.59
CA THR A 67 -10.92 -6.51 7.84
C THR A 67 -9.86 -5.44 7.64
N GLY A 68 -10.31 -4.19 7.52
CA GLY A 68 -9.52 -3.02 7.14
C GLY A 68 -9.24 -2.93 5.63
N GLY A 69 -9.65 -3.94 4.85
CA GLY A 69 -9.36 -4.03 3.42
C GLY A 69 -10.48 -3.60 2.48
N GLY A 70 -11.69 -3.32 2.99
CA GLY A 70 -12.84 -2.89 2.19
C GLY A 70 -13.62 -4.04 1.54
N VAL A 71 -14.47 -3.68 0.56
CA VAL A 71 -15.36 -4.61 -0.16
C VAL A 71 -14.77 -4.90 -1.53
N TRP A 72 -14.74 -6.18 -1.91
CA TRP A 72 -14.17 -6.64 -3.17
C TRP A 72 -15.14 -7.52 -3.93
N LYS A 73 -14.96 -7.55 -5.26
CA LYS A 73 -15.75 -8.34 -6.19
C LYS A 73 -14.87 -9.12 -7.14
N THR A 74 -15.26 -10.35 -7.41
CA THR A 74 -14.72 -11.16 -8.50
C THR A 74 -15.84 -11.55 -9.46
N VAL A 75 -15.52 -11.63 -10.76
CA VAL A 75 -16.44 -12.09 -11.83
C VAL A 75 -15.90 -13.34 -12.53
N ASN A 76 -14.78 -13.87 -12.06
CA ASN A 76 -14.05 -14.98 -12.63
C ASN A 76 -13.62 -15.98 -11.54
N ALA A 77 -14.49 -16.21 -10.55
CA ALA A 77 -14.30 -17.26 -9.55
C ALA A 77 -13.03 -17.11 -8.69
N GLY A 78 -12.72 -15.88 -8.26
CA GLY A 78 -11.62 -15.61 -7.34
C GLY A 78 -10.24 -15.56 -7.98
N GLN A 79 -10.15 -15.54 -9.33
CA GLN A 79 -8.88 -15.36 -10.03
C GLN A 79 -8.39 -13.90 -9.95
N THR A 80 -9.30 -12.92 -10.09
CA THR A 80 -9.01 -11.50 -9.84
C THR A 80 -10.07 -10.87 -8.95
N TRP A 81 -9.65 -9.91 -8.12
CA TRP A 81 -10.50 -9.17 -7.19
C TRP A 81 -10.41 -7.67 -7.45
N LYS A 82 -11.55 -7.00 -7.55
CA LYS A 82 -11.65 -5.55 -7.71
C LYS A 82 -12.26 -4.93 -6.47
N ASN A 83 -11.59 -3.93 -5.90
CA ASN A 83 -12.13 -3.14 -4.79
C ASN A 83 -13.33 -2.31 -5.27
N LEU A 84 -14.37 -2.23 -4.43
CA LEU A 84 -15.61 -1.51 -4.68
C LEU A 84 -15.86 -0.35 -3.72
N SER A 85 -15.13 -0.27 -2.61
CA SER A 85 -15.40 0.65 -1.50
C SER A 85 -14.53 1.90 -1.49
N ASP A 86 -13.33 1.84 -2.08
CA ASP A 86 -12.38 2.95 -2.12
C ASP A 86 -13.01 4.16 -2.81
N GLY A 87 -12.81 5.36 -2.23
CA GLY A 87 -13.43 6.62 -2.67
C GLY A 87 -14.85 6.87 -2.14
N TYR A 88 -15.51 5.87 -1.54
CA TYR A 88 -16.84 6.02 -0.95
C TYR A 88 -16.83 5.87 0.57
N PHE A 89 -16.26 4.78 1.07
CA PHE A 89 -16.30 4.40 2.47
C PHE A 89 -15.34 5.26 3.30
N LYS A 90 -15.61 5.40 4.61
CA LYS A 90 -14.74 6.11 5.56
C LYS A 90 -13.99 5.19 6.51
N VAL A 91 -14.31 3.90 6.50
CA VAL A 91 -13.61 2.84 7.23
C VAL A 91 -13.44 1.62 6.33
N GLY A 92 -12.35 0.88 6.50
CA GLY A 92 -12.03 -0.30 5.69
C GLY A 92 -12.53 -1.64 6.27
N THR A 93 -13.03 -1.67 7.51
CA THR A 93 -13.44 -2.93 8.16
C THR A 93 -14.87 -3.31 7.83
N ILE A 94 -15.08 -4.54 7.36
CA ILE A 94 -16.37 -5.04 6.87
C ILE A 94 -16.76 -6.29 7.66
N GLY A 95 -17.98 -6.31 8.21
CA GLY A 95 -18.53 -7.47 8.93
C GLY A 95 -19.67 -8.18 8.24
N ALA A 96 -20.32 -7.55 7.24
CA ALA A 96 -21.39 -8.19 6.48
C ALA A 96 -21.47 -7.65 5.04
N VAL A 97 -21.73 -8.54 4.09
CA VAL A 97 -22.05 -8.21 2.69
C VAL A 97 -23.26 -9.07 2.28
N ALA A 98 -24.30 -8.44 1.75
CA ALA A 98 -25.50 -9.13 1.28
C ALA A 98 -25.95 -8.59 -0.08
N VAL A 99 -26.19 -9.49 -1.02
CA VAL A 99 -26.76 -9.17 -2.35
C VAL A 99 -28.23 -9.56 -2.34
N ALA A 100 -29.11 -8.69 -2.85
CA ALA A 100 -30.54 -9.00 -2.90
C ALA A 100 -30.86 -10.03 -3.98
N GLU A 101 -31.59 -11.09 -3.65
CA GLU A 101 -31.99 -12.15 -4.60
C GLU A 101 -32.93 -11.64 -5.70
N SER A 102 -33.81 -10.69 -5.37
CA SER A 102 -34.75 -10.08 -6.33
C SER A 102 -34.09 -9.12 -7.32
N ASP A 103 -32.92 -8.56 -6.97
CA ASP A 103 -32.16 -7.67 -7.84
C ASP A 103 -30.68 -7.68 -7.45
N HIS A 104 -29.86 -8.41 -8.20
CA HIS A 104 -28.41 -8.52 -7.96
C HIS A 104 -27.62 -7.20 -8.12
N ASN A 105 -28.26 -6.10 -8.53
CA ASN A 105 -27.66 -4.76 -8.47
C ASN A 105 -27.70 -4.16 -7.06
N VAL A 106 -28.62 -4.62 -6.20
CA VAL A 106 -28.75 -4.11 -4.84
C VAL A 106 -27.82 -4.88 -3.91
N VAL A 107 -26.86 -4.17 -3.33
CA VAL A 107 -25.87 -4.72 -2.40
C VAL A 107 -25.89 -3.89 -1.12
N TYR A 108 -26.06 -4.55 0.02
CA TYR A 108 -25.95 -3.97 1.35
C TYR A 108 -24.62 -4.40 1.99
N VAL A 109 -23.97 -3.47 2.68
CA VAL A 109 -22.72 -3.72 3.40
C VAL A 109 -22.82 -3.14 4.80
N GLY A 110 -22.45 -3.95 5.79
CA GLY A 110 -22.28 -3.53 7.17
C GLY A 110 -20.80 -3.42 7.49
N THR A 111 -20.38 -2.24 7.92
CA THR A 111 -18.99 -2.01 8.36
C THR A 111 -18.82 -2.45 9.81
N GLY A 112 -17.57 -2.75 10.17
CA GLY A 112 -17.20 -3.28 11.46
C GLY A 112 -17.28 -4.82 11.51
N GLU A 113 -16.12 -5.44 11.68
CA GLU A 113 -15.96 -6.90 11.77
C GLU A 113 -16.59 -7.54 13.02
N ALA A 114 -17.33 -8.63 12.80
CA ALA A 114 -18.03 -9.36 13.86
C ALA A 114 -17.10 -10.25 14.72
N PRO A 115 -16.07 -10.92 14.17
CA PRO A 115 -15.09 -11.65 14.98
C PRO A 115 -14.18 -10.68 15.75
N ILE A 116 -14.63 -10.25 16.94
CA ILE A 116 -13.91 -9.27 17.75
C ILE A 116 -12.63 -9.88 18.31
N ARG A 117 -11.46 -9.43 17.86
CA ARG A 117 -10.13 -9.74 18.40
C ARG A 117 -9.56 -8.50 19.11
N GLY A 118 -9.16 -8.65 20.38
CA GLY A 118 -8.78 -7.51 21.24
C GLY A 118 -7.47 -6.80 20.86
N VAL A 119 -6.71 -7.35 19.92
CA VAL A 119 -5.42 -6.82 19.47
C VAL A 119 -5.50 -6.08 18.13
N THR A 120 -6.45 -6.43 17.27
CA THR A 120 -6.47 -5.99 15.86
C THR A 120 -7.83 -5.60 15.31
N THR A 121 -8.89 -5.55 16.12
CA THR A 121 -10.22 -5.19 15.62
C THR A 121 -10.44 -3.68 15.52
N SER A 122 -10.92 -3.26 14.36
CA SER A 122 -11.34 -1.88 14.07
C SER A 122 -12.87 -1.74 14.19
N HIS A 123 -13.38 -0.50 14.32
CA HIS A 123 -14.82 -0.24 14.42
C HIS A 123 -15.44 0.14 13.06
N GLY A 124 -16.72 -0.18 12.89
CA GLY A 124 -17.52 0.24 11.74
C GLY A 124 -18.15 1.62 11.89
N ASP A 125 -18.62 2.16 10.77
CA ASP A 125 -19.35 3.42 10.63
C ASP A 125 -20.82 3.26 10.19
N GLY A 126 -21.33 2.02 10.13
CA GLY A 126 -22.74 1.74 9.86
C GLY A 126 -22.99 0.97 8.56
N VAL A 127 -24.12 1.26 7.91
CA VAL A 127 -24.60 0.51 6.74
C VAL A 127 -24.43 1.32 5.46
N TRP A 128 -23.98 0.65 4.40
CA TRP A 128 -23.87 1.18 3.04
C TRP A 128 -24.74 0.38 2.07
N LYS A 129 -25.28 1.04 1.04
CA LYS A 129 -26.03 0.39 -0.04
C LYS A 129 -25.55 0.85 -1.41
N SER A 130 -25.47 -0.09 -2.34
CA SER A 130 -25.35 0.14 -3.78
C SER A 130 -26.60 -0.35 -4.49
N THR A 131 -26.98 0.30 -5.58
CA THR A 131 -28.07 -0.12 -6.49
C THR A 131 -27.57 -0.37 -7.92
N ASP A 132 -26.25 -0.49 -8.11
CA ASP A 132 -25.59 -0.68 -9.40
C ASP A 132 -24.45 -1.72 -9.33
N ALA A 133 -24.61 -2.70 -8.43
CA ALA A 133 -23.69 -3.81 -8.19
C ALA A 133 -22.30 -3.37 -7.69
N GLY A 134 -22.27 -2.30 -6.88
CA GLY A 134 -21.09 -1.79 -6.19
C GLY A 134 -20.28 -0.74 -6.96
N LYS A 135 -20.84 -0.10 -7.98
CA LYS A 135 -20.14 0.99 -8.70
C LYS A 135 -20.27 2.33 -7.95
N THR A 136 -21.43 2.56 -7.33
CA THR A 136 -21.70 3.71 -6.46
C THR A 136 -22.34 3.24 -5.14
N TRP A 137 -22.12 4.03 -4.08
CA TRP A 137 -22.58 3.70 -2.72
C TRP A 137 -23.22 4.88 -2.01
N THR A 138 -24.18 4.60 -1.14
CA THR A 138 -24.84 5.56 -0.25
C THR A 138 -24.74 5.07 1.19
N HIS A 139 -24.32 5.95 2.12
CA HIS A 139 -24.35 5.68 3.57
C HIS A 139 -25.80 5.78 4.07
N LEU A 140 -26.25 4.75 4.78
CA LEU A 140 -27.64 4.58 5.23
C LEU A 140 -27.86 4.86 6.73
N GLY A 141 -26.84 5.29 7.47
CA GLY A 141 -26.93 5.54 8.91
C GLY A 141 -26.40 4.39 9.78
N LEU A 142 -26.88 4.31 11.03
CA LEU A 142 -26.36 3.43 12.10
C LEU A 142 -24.89 3.68 12.45
N LYS A 143 -24.48 4.96 12.50
CA LYS A 143 -23.07 5.36 12.69
C LYS A 143 -22.43 4.91 14.00
N LYS A 144 -23.23 4.52 15.00
CA LYS A 144 -22.73 4.11 16.33
C LYS A 144 -22.92 2.61 16.57
N SER A 145 -23.27 1.85 15.53
CA SER A 145 -23.49 0.41 15.57
C SER A 145 -22.24 -0.35 16.04
N GLY A 146 -21.04 0.17 15.74
CA GLY A 146 -19.79 -0.52 16.01
C GLY A 146 -19.62 -1.68 15.02
N GLN A 147 -19.92 -2.90 15.45
CA GLN A 147 -19.81 -4.10 14.61
C GLN A 147 -21.17 -4.53 14.06
N ILE A 148 -21.26 -4.73 12.75
CA ILE A 148 -22.44 -5.29 12.07
C ILE A 148 -22.10 -6.72 11.66
N SER A 149 -22.86 -7.68 12.18
CA SER A 149 -22.54 -9.11 12.05
C SER A 149 -23.21 -9.78 10.86
N LYS A 150 -24.45 -9.41 10.55
CA LYS A 150 -25.23 -9.99 9.45
C LYS A 150 -26.21 -9.00 8.84
N ILE A 151 -26.48 -9.16 7.55
CA ILE A 151 -27.56 -8.48 6.84
C ILE A 151 -28.38 -9.54 6.11
N ARG A 152 -29.71 -9.41 6.18
CA ARG A 152 -30.66 -10.23 5.41
C ARG A 152 -31.58 -9.32 4.61
N VAL A 153 -31.63 -9.51 3.31
CA VAL A 153 -32.50 -8.76 2.39
C VAL A 153 -33.71 -9.63 2.08
N HIS A 154 -34.91 -9.04 2.08
CA HIS A 154 -36.12 -9.77 1.78
C HIS A 154 -36.08 -10.32 0.33
N PRO A 155 -36.40 -11.61 0.10
CA PRO A 155 -36.14 -12.29 -1.17
C PRO A 155 -36.86 -11.64 -2.35
N ALA A 156 -38.10 -11.16 -2.12
CA ALA A 156 -38.93 -10.54 -3.16
C ALA A 156 -38.91 -8.99 -3.19
N ASN A 157 -38.23 -8.32 -2.25
CA ASN A 157 -38.24 -6.86 -2.19
C ASN A 157 -36.93 -6.31 -1.60
N PRO A 158 -36.05 -5.71 -2.42
CA PRO A 158 -34.74 -5.25 -1.97
C PRO A 158 -34.78 -4.00 -1.07
N ASP A 159 -35.96 -3.37 -0.87
CA ASP A 159 -36.11 -2.25 0.06
C ASP A 159 -36.42 -2.68 1.49
N ILE A 160 -36.76 -3.96 1.71
CA ILE A 160 -36.93 -4.54 3.04
C ILE A 160 -35.66 -5.29 3.41
N ALA A 161 -34.97 -4.84 4.46
CA ALA A 161 -33.75 -5.48 4.93
C ALA A 161 -33.65 -5.43 6.46
N TYR A 162 -32.95 -6.41 7.01
CA TYR A 162 -32.69 -6.56 8.44
C TYR A 162 -31.19 -6.56 8.69
N VAL A 163 -30.75 -5.85 9.73
CA VAL A 163 -29.35 -5.69 10.11
C VAL A 163 -29.17 -6.18 11.54
N GLY A 164 -28.33 -7.19 11.70
CA GLY A 164 -27.84 -7.66 12.99
C GLY A 164 -26.68 -6.79 13.45
N VAL A 165 -26.90 -6.01 14.50
CA VAL A 165 -25.88 -5.16 15.12
C VAL A 165 -25.36 -5.84 16.38
N GLN A 166 -24.10 -6.23 16.32
CA GLN A 166 -23.39 -6.84 17.44
C GLN A 166 -22.96 -5.79 18.49
N GLY A 167 -22.65 -4.56 18.05
CA GLY A 167 -22.40 -3.43 18.95
C GLY A 167 -20.95 -3.00 19.09
N GLN A 168 -20.75 -1.96 19.91
CA GLN A 168 -19.44 -1.47 20.34
C GLN A 168 -18.72 -2.51 21.21
N ILE A 169 -17.41 -2.68 21.01
CA ILE A 169 -16.60 -3.72 21.70
C ILE A 169 -16.28 -3.33 23.14
N TRP A 170 -15.79 -2.10 23.30
CA TRP A 170 -15.11 -1.64 24.50
C TRP A 170 -16.07 -1.04 25.54
N GLY A 171 -17.37 -1.00 25.24
CA GLY A 171 -18.39 -0.49 26.14
C GLY A 171 -19.82 -0.85 25.73
N PRO A 172 -20.79 -0.68 26.65
CA PRO A 172 -22.21 -0.84 26.35
C PRO A 172 -22.67 0.19 25.30
N SER A 173 -23.66 -0.19 24.48
CA SER A 173 -24.24 0.69 23.46
C SER A 173 -25.72 0.41 23.24
N GLU A 174 -26.50 1.46 22.96
CA GLU A 174 -27.94 1.38 22.71
C GLU A 174 -28.29 0.83 21.34
N GLU A 175 -27.38 0.91 20.36
CA GLU A 175 -27.60 0.47 18.97
C GLU A 175 -27.34 -1.05 18.78
N ARG A 176 -27.41 -1.86 19.83
CA ARG A 176 -27.28 -3.32 19.76
C ARG A 176 -28.62 -4.00 19.44
N GLY A 177 -28.58 -5.09 18.67
CA GLY A 177 -29.75 -5.93 18.37
C GLY A 177 -30.10 -5.97 16.89
N VAL A 178 -31.38 -6.06 16.53
CA VAL A 178 -31.81 -6.16 15.13
C VAL A 178 -32.55 -4.89 14.71
N PHE A 179 -32.12 -4.31 13.59
CA PHE A 179 -32.80 -3.20 12.93
C PHE A 179 -33.46 -3.67 11.65
N ARG A 180 -34.63 -3.11 11.33
CA ARG A 180 -35.36 -3.33 10.08
C ARG A 180 -35.49 -2.02 9.32
N THR A 181 -35.34 -2.09 8.01
CA THR A 181 -35.79 -1.05 7.09
C THR A 181 -36.85 -1.62 6.15
N VAL A 182 -37.79 -0.79 5.71
CA VAL A 182 -38.82 -1.12 4.71
C VAL A 182 -38.84 -0.13 3.54
N ASP A 183 -37.90 0.81 3.53
CA ASP A 183 -37.81 1.91 2.55
C ASP A 183 -36.41 2.02 1.91
N GLY A 184 -35.68 0.90 1.93
CA GLY A 184 -34.37 0.79 1.31
C GLY A 184 -33.23 1.39 2.12
N GLY A 185 -33.42 1.58 3.44
CA GLY A 185 -32.41 2.11 4.36
C GLY A 185 -32.50 3.62 4.61
N LYS A 186 -33.60 4.27 4.21
CA LYS A 186 -33.82 5.69 4.53
C LYS A 186 -34.19 5.86 5.99
N THR A 187 -34.93 4.90 6.54
CA THR A 187 -35.26 4.82 7.96
C THR A 187 -34.98 3.42 8.51
N TRP A 188 -34.69 3.36 9.81
CA TRP A 188 -34.39 2.14 10.55
C TRP A 188 -35.27 2.06 11.80
N GLU A 189 -35.90 0.90 11.99
CA GLU A 189 -36.68 0.55 13.17
C GLU A 189 -35.92 -0.47 14.02
N HIS A 190 -35.80 -0.22 15.33
CA HIS A 190 -35.12 -1.12 16.25
C HIS A 190 -36.09 -2.23 16.71
N VAL A 191 -36.18 -3.31 15.93
CA VAL A 191 -37.20 -4.35 16.08
C VAL A 191 -36.88 -5.41 17.15
N LEU A 192 -35.61 -5.62 17.49
CA LEU A 192 -35.21 -6.50 18.60
C LEU A 192 -34.12 -5.85 19.45
N LYS A 193 -34.40 -5.72 20.75
CA LYS A 193 -33.47 -5.21 21.76
C LYS A 193 -33.54 -6.06 23.03
N ALA A 194 -32.40 -6.61 23.44
CA ALA A 194 -32.29 -7.35 24.70
C ALA A 194 -31.71 -6.49 25.84
N GLY A 195 -30.68 -5.69 25.54
CA GLY A 195 -30.03 -4.80 26.50
C GLY A 195 -28.76 -4.16 25.92
N PRO A 196 -28.14 -3.20 26.61
CA PRO A 196 -27.00 -2.44 26.09
C PRO A 196 -25.68 -3.25 26.02
N GLN A 197 -25.65 -4.48 26.54
CA GLN A 197 -24.53 -5.41 26.46
C GLN A 197 -24.78 -6.58 25.50
N THR A 198 -25.98 -6.64 24.89
CA THR A 198 -26.42 -7.83 24.15
C THR A 198 -26.80 -7.45 22.73
N GLY A 199 -25.98 -7.89 21.77
CA GLY A 199 -26.13 -7.59 20.34
C GLY A 199 -26.36 -8.83 19.50
N ALA A 200 -26.81 -8.65 18.27
CA ALA A 200 -27.06 -9.75 17.35
C ALA A 200 -25.74 -10.24 16.74
N THR A 201 -25.46 -11.55 16.83
CA THR A 201 -24.28 -12.19 16.24
C THR A 201 -24.60 -12.93 14.96
N ASP A 202 -25.86 -13.33 14.79
CA ASP A 202 -26.34 -14.02 13.61
C ASP A 202 -27.82 -13.70 13.37
N LEU A 203 -28.27 -13.85 12.13
CA LEU A 203 -29.62 -13.60 11.71
C LEU A 203 -29.96 -14.49 10.52
N ARG A 204 -31.01 -15.30 10.60
CA ARG A 204 -31.49 -16.14 9.49
C ARG A 204 -32.96 -15.91 9.21
N MET A 205 -33.30 -15.83 7.94
CA MET A 205 -34.68 -15.77 7.45
C MET A 205 -35.05 -17.16 6.94
N ASP A 206 -36.28 -17.59 7.23
CA ASP A 206 -36.83 -18.81 6.62
C ASP A 206 -36.98 -18.60 5.10
N PRO A 207 -36.37 -19.47 4.27
CA PRO A 207 -36.33 -19.30 2.82
C PRO A 207 -37.70 -19.50 2.16
N THR A 208 -38.65 -20.16 2.84
CA THR A 208 -40.00 -20.41 2.33
C THR A 208 -41.02 -19.40 2.85
N ASN A 209 -40.72 -18.69 3.95
CA ASN A 209 -41.61 -17.70 4.53
C ASN A 209 -40.83 -16.55 5.18
N PRO A 210 -40.65 -15.41 4.48
CA PRO A 210 -39.81 -14.30 4.96
C PRO A 210 -40.38 -13.55 6.18
N ARG A 211 -41.56 -13.93 6.69
CA ARG A 211 -42.09 -13.44 7.97
C ARG A 211 -41.49 -14.17 9.17
N VAL A 212 -40.86 -15.33 8.96
CA VAL A 212 -40.19 -16.10 10.01
C VAL A 212 -38.70 -15.79 9.98
N LEU A 213 -38.18 -15.27 11.09
CA LEU A 213 -36.75 -15.02 11.26
C LEU A 213 -36.29 -15.51 12.62
N TYR A 214 -35.02 -15.89 12.68
CA TYR A 214 -34.30 -16.28 13.88
C TYR A 214 -33.11 -15.34 14.08
N ALA A 215 -32.99 -14.75 15.27
CA ALA A 215 -31.88 -13.89 15.63
C ALA A 215 -31.10 -14.52 16.79
N ALA A 216 -29.78 -14.65 16.63
CA ALA A 216 -28.88 -15.06 17.69
C ALA A 216 -28.33 -13.82 18.40
N MET A 217 -28.51 -13.76 19.73
CA MET A 217 -28.14 -12.62 20.57
C MET A 217 -27.05 -13.02 21.55
N TRP A 218 -25.99 -12.20 21.65
CA TRP A 218 -24.81 -12.45 22.48
C TRP A 218 -24.58 -11.33 23.47
N ASN A 219 -24.58 -11.66 24.77
CA ASN A 219 -24.13 -10.75 25.82
C ASN A 219 -22.59 -10.75 25.88
N HIS A 220 -21.98 -9.62 25.49
CA HIS A 220 -20.54 -9.53 25.32
C HIS A 220 -19.95 -8.14 25.57
N GLY A 221 -18.66 -8.14 25.88
CA GLY A 221 -17.83 -6.94 25.97
C GLY A 221 -16.37 -7.31 26.18
N ARG A 222 -15.46 -6.35 26.03
CA ARG A 222 -14.02 -6.57 26.23
C ARG A 222 -13.37 -5.44 26.99
N LYS A 223 -12.31 -5.78 27.72
CA LYS A 223 -11.32 -4.89 28.34
C LYS A 223 -9.93 -5.33 27.89
N PRO A 224 -8.88 -4.52 28.08
CA PRO A 224 -7.51 -4.94 27.72
C PRO A 224 -7.09 -6.27 28.38
N TRP A 225 -7.63 -6.56 29.57
CA TRP A 225 -7.30 -7.74 30.38
C TRP A 225 -8.47 -8.72 30.58
N PHE A 226 -9.60 -8.59 29.86
CA PHE A 226 -10.75 -9.46 30.11
C PHE A 226 -11.71 -9.55 28.92
N ILE A 227 -12.20 -10.77 28.65
CA ILE A 227 -13.27 -11.04 27.67
C ILE A 227 -14.54 -11.40 28.44
N HIS A 228 -15.62 -10.66 28.20
CA HIS A 228 -16.95 -11.03 28.67
C HIS A 228 -17.70 -11.78 27.57
N SER A 229 -18.08 -13.02 27.83
CA SER A 229 -18.93 -13.84 26.96
C SER A 229 -19.91 -14.67 27.79
N GLY A 230 -21.19 -14.28 27.77
CA GLY A 230 -22.26 -15.02 28.43
C GLY A 230 -23.20 -14.14 29.25
N GLY A 231 -24.49 -14.41 29.13
CA GLY A 231 -25.55 -13.73 29.89
C GLY A 231 -26.90 -14.42 29.69
N THR A 232 -27.87 -14.13 30.56
CA THR A 232 -29.23 -14.70 30.47
C THR A 232 -30.16 -13.92 29.54
N ASP A 233 -29.74 -12.76 29.05
CA ASP A 233 -30.43 -11.93 28.07
C ASP A 233 -30.04 -12.24 26.62
N GLY A 234 -29.01 -13.07 26.40
CA GLY A 234 -28.66 -13.65 25.09
C GLY A 234 -29.55 -14.82 24.68
N GLY A 235 -29.16 -15.55 23.63
CA GLY A 235 -29.86 -16.73 23.11
C GLY A 235 -30.54 -16.50 21.76
N ILE A 236 -31.44 -17.42 21.40
CA ILE A 236 -32.12 -17.40 20.10
C ILE A 236 -33.51 -16.78 20.27
N PHE A 237 -33.84 -15.84 19.40
CA PHE A 237 -35.14 -15.19 19.34
C PHE A 237 -35.80 -15.51 18.00
N LYS A 238 -37.11 -15.73 17.99
CA LYS A 238 -37.90 -15.99 16.79
C LYS A 238 -38.99 -14.94 16.63
N THR A 239 -39.22 -14.53 15.40
CA THR A 239 -40.41 -13.81 14.96
C THR A 239 -41.16 -14.65 13.92
N THR A 240 -42.47 -14.47 13.82
CA THR A 240 -43.32 -15.07 12.78
C THR A 240 -44.17 -14.03 12.04
N ASP A 241 -43.97 -12.75 12.35
CA ASP A 241 -44.69 -11.60 11.82
C ASP A 241 -43.76 -10.57 11.13
N GLY A 242 -42.56 -10.99 10.73
CA GLY A 242 -41.61 -10.12 10.03
C GLY A 242 -40.87 -9.14 10.96
N GLY A 243 -40.83 -9.45 12.25
CA GLY A 243 -40.08 -8.70 13.26
C GLY A 243 -40.88 -7.69 14.05
N ASP A 244 -42.21 -7.63 13.89
CA ASP A 244 -43.06 -6.77 14.71
C ASP A 244 -43.12 -7.27 16.17
N SER A 245 -43.03 -8.58 16.38
CA SER A 245 -42.85 -9.19 17.68
C SER A 245 -41.80 -10.31 17.67
N TRP A 246 -41.09 -10.45 18.80
CA TRP A 246 -40.03 -11.44 18.99
C TRP A 246 -40.21 -12.18 20.31
N PHE A 247 -39.94 -13.48 20.30
CA PHE A 247 -40.00 -14.35 21.46
C PHE A 247 -38.67 -15.08 21.63
N LYS A 248 -38.12 -15.08 22.85
CA LYS A 248 -36.92 -15.87 23.18
C LYS A 248 -37.30 -17.35 23.17
N LEU A 249 -36.57 -18.15 22.40
CA LEU A 249 -36.78 -19.58 22.32
C LEU A 249 -36.26 -20.29 23.58
N GLY A 250 -37.03 -21.28 24.02
CA GLY A 250 -36.70 -22.19 25.11
C GLY A 250 -36.63 -23.63 24.60
N GLY A 251 -37.29 -24.57 25.27
CA GLY A 251 -37.47 -25.92 24.71
C GLY A 251 -36.24 -26.84 24.84
N GLY A 252 -35.40 -26.62 25.86
CA GLY A 252 -34.24 -27.46 26.17
C GLY A 252 -32.89 -26.75 26.01
N LEU A 253 -32.87 -25.59 25.35
CA LEU A 253 -31.66 -24.74 25.27
C LEU A 253 -31.21 -24.27 26.65
N PRO A 254 -29.89 -24.08 26.87
CA PRO A 254 -29.36 -23.52 28.12
C PRO A 254 -29.87 -22.08 28.37
N GLU A 255 -30.12 -21.74 29.65
CA GLU A 255 -30.60 -20.40 30.03
C GLU A 255 -29.52 -19.32 29.85
N MET A 256 -28.27 -19.64 30.23
CA MET A 256 -27.10 -18.80 30.05
C MET A 256 -26.29 -19.31 28.86
N VAL A 257 -26.11 -18.45 27.86
CA VAL A 257 -25.34 -18.76 26.65
C VAL A 257 -24.43 -17.58 26.28
N GLY A 258 -23.33 -17.90 25.63
CA GLY A 258 -22.36 -16.95 25.10
C GLY A 258 -22.68 -16.63 23.64
N LYS A 259 -21.67 -16.68 22.76
CA LYS A 259 -21.91 -16.46 21.33
C LYS A 259 -22.77 -17.62 20.77
N VAL A 260 -23.72 -17.27 19.90
CA VAL A 260 -24.65 -18.21 19.26
C VAL A 260 -24.67 -17.96 17.76
N ALA A 261 -24.70 -19.03 16.97
CA ALA A 261 -25.01 -19.03 15.54
C ALA A 261 -26.26 -19.86 15.32
N VAL A 262 -27.09 -19.47 14.35
CA VAL A 262 -28.36 -20.12 14.06
C VAL A 262 -28.59 -20.16 12.56
N ASP A 263 -28.93 -21.33 12.04
CA ASP A 263 -29.26 -21.48 10.63
C ASP A 263 -30.47 -22.41 10.41
N VAL A 264 -31.23 -22.11 9.37
CA VAL A 264 -32.45 -22.81 8.99
C VAL A 264 -32.14 -23.59 7.72
N SER A 265 -32.46 -24.89 7.71
CA SER A 265 -32.21 -25.71 6.52
C SER A 265 -33.12 -25.29 5.36
N ASP A 266 -32.55 -24.93 4.22
CA ASP A 266 -33.36 -24.51 3.06
C ASP A 266 -34.15 -25.66 2.43
N SER A 267 -33.63 -26.88 2.57
CA SER A 267 -34.30 -28.10 2.11
C SER A 267 -35.42 -28.57 3.06
N ASN A 268 -35.42 -28.10 4.32
CA ASN A 268 -36.46 -28.39 5.32
C ASN A 268 -36.52 -27.30 6.41
N PRO A 269 -37.40 -26.28 6.30
CA PRO A 269 -37.47 -25.16 7.24
C PRO A 269 -37.90 -25.51 8.68
N ASP A 270 -38.50 -26.68 8.91
CA ASP A 270 -38.79 -27.16 10.27
C ASP A 270 -37.49 -27.57 11.00
N ARG A 271 -36.43 -27.85 10.24
CA ARG A 271 -35.11 -28.15 10.81
C ARG A 271 -34.29 -26.88 11.00
N VAL A 272 -33.94 -26.63 12.25
CA VAL A 272 -33.10 -25.49 12.66
C VAL A 272 -31.87 -26.01 13.40
N TYR A 273 -30.69 -25.53 13.01
CA TYR A 273 -29.43 -25.80 13.69
C TYR A 273 -29.02 -24.60 14.54
N ALA A 274 -28.41 -24.87 15.69
CA ALA A 274 -27.84 -23.84 16.55
C ALA A 274 -26.50 -24.30 17.14
N LEU A 275 -25.48 -23.46 17.04
CA LEU A 275 -24.16 -23.71 17.62
C LEU A 275 -23.98 -22.68 18.72
N LEU A 276 -23.74 -23.15 19.94
CA LEU A 276 -23.75 -22.28 21.11
C LEU A 276 -22.58 -22.51 22.05
N GLU A 277 -22.05 -21.40 22.56
CA GLU A 277 -21.27 -21.38 23.79
C GLU A 277 -22.20 -21.51 24.99
N ALA A 278 -21.91 -22.44 25.88
CA ALA A 278 -22.60 -22.58 27.16
C ALA A 278 -21.65 -23.20 28.19
N GLU A 279 -22.18 -23.48 29.38
CA GLU A 279 -21.48 -24.24 30.42
C GLU A 279 -20.95 -25.58 29.85
N PRO A 280 -19.89 -26.15 30.47
CA PRO A 280 -19.38 -27.46 30.09
C PRO A 280 -20.49 -28.50 29.88
N GLU A 281 -20.32 -29.35 28.86
CA GLU A 281 -21.28 -30.38 28.42
C GLU A 281 -22.57 -29.87 27.76
N LYS A 282 -22.94 -28.59 27.94
CA LYS A 282 -24.13 -27.98 27.32
C LYS A 282 -23.83 -27.19 26.04
N GLY A 283 -22.56 -26.83 25.81
CA GLY A 283 -22.10 -26.19 24.58
C GLY A 283 -22.00 -27.18 23.41
N GLY A 284 -22.08 -26.66 22.17
CA GLY A 284 -21.97 -27.47 20.96
C GLY A 284 -23.12 -27.27 19.97
N LEU A 285 -23.32 -28.24 19.09
CA LEU A 285 -24.35 -28.21 18.06
C LEU A 285 -25.67 -28.80 18.59
N TRP A 286 -26.72 -28.00 18.47
CA TRP A 286 -28.10 -28.31 18.79
C TRP A 286 -28.93 -28.32 17.51
N ARG A 287 -30.00 -29.11 17.52
CA ARG A 287 -30.94 -29.22 16.39
C ARG A 287 -32.38 -29.26 16.90
N SER A 288 -33.25 -28.59 16.18
CA SER A 288 -34.71 -28.66 16.30
C SER A 288 -35.29 -29.29 15.03
N GLU A 289 -36.41 -30.00 15.16
CA GLU A 289 -37.18 -30.59 14.06
C GLU A 289 -38.60 -29.98 13.94
N ASP A 290 -38.87 -28.92 14.71
CA ASP A 290 -40.19 -28.30 14.87
C ASP A 290 -40.10 -26.76 14.83
N GLY A 291 -39.16 -26.22 14.05
CA GLY A 291 -38.98 -24.79 13.87
C GLY A 291 -38.55 -24.05 15.16
N GLY A 292 -37.86 -24.73 16.07
CA GLY A 292 -37.29 -24.17 17.29
C GLY A 292 -38.20 -24.25 18.52
N GLU A 293 -39.29 -25.02 18.49
CA GLU A 293 -40.14 -25.25 19.67
C GLU A 293 -39.47 -26.18 20.69
N SER A 294 -38.75 -27.21 20.24
CA SER A 294 -37.94 -28.12 21.05
C SER A 294 -36.55 -28.38 20.45
N TRP A 295 -35.55 -28.57 21.30
CA TRP A 295 -34.15 -28.68 20.92
C TRP A 295 -33.46 -29.90 21.52
N LYS A 296 -32.61 -30.53 20.72
CA LYS A 296 -31.74 -31.64 21.15
C LYS A 296 -30.27 -31.27 20.93
N LEU A 297 -29.44 -31.48 21.95
CA LEU A 297 -27.99 -31.45 21.82
C LEU A 297 -27.54 -32.66 20.99
N ILE A 298 -26.99 -32.41 19.81
CA ILE A 298 -26.55 -33.45 18.90
C ILE A 298 -25.09 -33.82 19.17
N ASN A 299 -24.23 -32.80 19.28
CA ASN A 299 -22.80 -33.01 19.44
C ASN A 299 -22.18 -31.89 20.29
N ASN A 300 -21.60 -32.26 21.43
CA ASN A 300 -20.92 -31.35 22.36
C ASN A 300 -19.39 -31.44 22.27
N HIS A 301 -18.86 -31.99 21.18
CA HIS A 301 -17.42 -32.06 20.99
C HIS A 301 -16.83 -30.65 20.89
N ARG A 302 -15.75 -30.42 21.65
CA ARG A 302 -15.14 -29.09 21.78
C ARG A 302 -14.69 -28.50 20.45
N VAL A 303 -14.28 -29.32 19.49
CA VAL A 303 -13.84 -28.83 18.16
C VAL A 303 -14.87 -27.94 17.46
N LEU A 304 -16.17 -28.13 17.75
CA LEU A 304 -17.25 -27.33 17.14
C LEU A 304 -17.38 -25.93 17.76
N HIS A 305 -16.95 -25.74 19.00
CA HIS A 305 -17.25 -24.54 19.80
C HIS A 305 -16.09 -24.12 20.71
N THR A 306 -14.85 -24.43 20.30
CA THR A 306 -13.64 -23.93 20.96
C THR A 306 -13.39 -22.48 20.54
N ARG A 307 -12.85 -21.65 21.45
CA ARG A 307 -12.70 -20.19 21.27
C ARG A 307 -13.98 -19.54 20.75
N ALA A 308 -15.08 -19.80 21.46
CA ALA A 308 -16.43 -19.60 20.94
C ALA A 308 -16.73 -18.16 20.48
N TRP A 309 -16.23 -17.15 21.21
CA TRP A 309 -16.34 -15.74 20.84
C TRP A 309 -15.81 -15.44 19.41
N TYR A 310 -14.80 -16.17 18.95
CA TYR A 310 -14.18 -15.98 17.64
C TYR A 310 -14.86 -16.82 16.55
N TYR A 311 -15.17 -18.10 16.82
CA TYR A 311 -15.56 -19.06 15.76
C TYR A 311 -17.01 -19.58 15.77
N ILE A 312 -17.90 -19.20 16.70
CA ILE A 312 -19.30 -19.69 16.60
C ILE A 312 -19.97 -19.13 15.33
N HIS A 313 -19.96 -19.95 14.28
CA HIS A 313 -20.46 -19.71 12.92
C HIS A 313 -20.81 -21.08 12.30
N MET A 314 -21.89 -21.14 11.52
CA MET A 314 -22.31 -22.34 10.80
C MET A 314 -23.04 -21.98 9.51
N GLU A 315 -23.14 -22.94 8.60
CA GLU A 315 -24.04 -22.85 7.44
C GLU A 315 -24.60 -24.25 7.15
N ALA A 316 -25.92 -24.38 7.03
CA ALA A 316 -26.61 -25.58 6.60
C ALA A 316 -26.59 -25.68 5.06
N ASP A 317 -26.50 -26.88 4.52
CA ASP A 317 -26.49 -27.08 3.08
C ASP A 317 -27.89 -26.79 2.49
N PRO A 318 -27.99 -25.95 1.45
CA PRO A 318 -29.28 -25.57 0.89
C PRO A 318 -29.99 -26.72 0.17
N GLN A 319 -29.27 -27.80 -0.21
CA GLN A 319 -29.81 -28.93 -0.97
C GLN A 319 -29.99 -30.21 -0.14
N ASP A 320 -29.46 -30.27 1.09
CA ASP A 320 -29.53 -31.45 1.97
C ASP A 320 -29.64 -31.07 3.45
N GLU A 321 -30.77 -31.44 4.07
CA GLU A 321 -31.10 -31.09 5.46
C GLU A 321 -30.16 -31.70 6.50
N ASN A 322 -29.36 -32.70 6.12
CA ASN A 322 -28.41 -33.37 7.02
C ASN A 322 -26.97 -32.87 6.84
N THR A 323 -26.69 -32.09 5.79
CA THR A 323 -25.36 -31.55 5.59
C THR A 323 -25.24 -30.19 6.27
N VAL A 324 -24.21 -30.01 7.12
CA VAL A 324 -23.96 -28.77 7.86
C VAL A 324 -22.46 -28.53 8.00
N TYR A 325 -22.06 -27.26 7.90
CA TYR A 325 -20.69 -26.82 8.05
C TYR A 325 -20.54 -26.03 9.34
N VAL A 326 -19.44 -26.26 10.06
CA VAL A 326 -19.02 -25.46 11.22
C VAL A 326 -17.69 -24.83 10.89
N LEU A 327 -17.62 -23.52 11.06
CA LEU A 327 -16.45 -22.73 10.75
C LEU A 327 -15.64 -22.59 12.04
N ASN A 328 -14.41 -23.06 12.05
CA ASN A 328 -13.48 -22.92 13.19
C ASN A 328 -12.06 -22.73 12.65
N VAL A 329 -11.02 -23.00 13.45
CA VAL A 329 -9.64 -23.09 12.93
C VAL A 329 -9.61 -24.03 11.72
N PRO A 330 -10.13 -25.28 11.78
CA PRO A 330 -10.51 -26.06 10.60
C PRO A 330 -11.93 -25.71 10.12
N LEU A 331 -12.17 -25.89 8.81
CA LEU A 331 -13.53 -26.00 8.27
C LEU A 331 -14.03 -27.42 8.48
N LEU A 332 -15.17 -27.57 9.16
CA LEU A 332 -15.74 -28.87 9.51
C LEU A 332 -17.02 -29.10 8.72
N LYS A 333 -17.21 -30.33 8.22
CA LYS A 333 -18.42 -30.76 7.52
C LYS A 333 -19.00 -32.00 8.17
N SER A 334 -20.32 -32.01 8.33
CA SER A 334 -21.12 -33.18 8.67
C SER A 334 -22.12 -33.45 7.54
N ILE A 335 -22.46 -34.72 7.33
CA ILE A 335 -23.46 -35.18 6.35
C ILE A 335 -24.58 -36.03 6.99
N ASP A 336 -24.58 -36.14 8.32
CA ASP A 336 -25.48 -36.98 9.12
C ASP A 336 -26.26 -36.16 10.15
N GLY A 337 -26.46 -34.87 9.86
CA GLY A 337 -27.19 -33.94 10.71
C GLY A 337 -26.43 -33.50 11.94
N GLY A 338 -25.09 -33.54 11.89
CA GLY A 338 -24.19 -33.03 12.93
C GLY A 338 -23.61 -34.07 13.88
N GLU A 339 -23.86 -35.37 13.65
CA GLU A 339 -23.40 -36.45 14.53
C GLU A 339 -21.90 -36.69 14.37
N THR A 340 -21.42 -36.83 13.13
CA THR A 340 -20.01 -37.02 12.79
C THR A 340 -19.47 -35.90 11.89
N TRP A 341 -18.15 -35.68 11.94
CA TRP A 341 -17.49 -34.54 11.30
C TRP A 341 -16.19 -34.93 10.61
N GLU A 342 -15.97 -34.36 9.44
CA GLU A 342 -14.69 -34.38 8.73
C GLU A 342 -14.11 -32.98 8.57
N VAL A 343 -12.78 -32.90 8.42
CA VAL A 343 -12.08 -31.64 8.14
C VAL A 343 -11.98 -31.44 6.65
N ILE A 344 -12.45 -30.30 6.16
CA ILE A 344 -12.23 -29.84 4.79
C ILE A 344 -10.94 -29.02 4.76
N ARG A 345 -9.99 -29.42 3.92
CA ARG A 345 -8.73 -28.71 3.77
C ARG A 345 -8.91 -27.48 2.89
N THR A 346 -8.62 -26.32 3.45
CA THR A 346 -8.62 -25.01 2.80
C THR A 346 -7.18 -24.48 2.65
N PRO A 347 -6.93 -23.46 1.81
CA PRO A 347 -5.62 -22.83 1.70
C PRO A 347 -5.13 -22.14 2.98
N HIS A 348 -6.04 -21.78 3.89
CA HIS A 348 -5.75 -21.12 5.17
C HIS A 348 -6.81 -21.47 6.23
N GLY A 349 -6.42 -21.51 7.50
CA GLY A 349 -7.33 -21.75 8.64
C GLY A 349 -8.12 -20.52 9.07
N ASP A 350 -8.84 -20.64 10.19
CA ASP A 350 -9.61 -19.56 10.84
C ASP A 350 -10.75 -19.03 9.98
N HIS A 351 -11.82 -19.82 9.90
CA HIS A 351 -12.94 -19.58 8.99
C HIS A 351 -14.01 -18.72 9.67
N HIS A 352 -14.49 -17.69 8.98
CA HIS A 352 -15.40 -16.68 9.56
C HIS A 352 -16.71 -16.52 8.81
N ASP A 353 -16.75 -16.81 7.51
CA ASP A 353 -17.99 -16.80 6.75
C ASP A 353 -17.95 -17.81 5.60
N HIS A 354 -19.12 -18.32 5.22
CA HIS A 354 -19.25 -19.35 4.20
C HIS A 354 -20.56 -19.14 3.44
N TRP A 355 -20.50 -19.29 2.13
CA TRP A 355 -21.71 -19.28 1.30
C TRP A 355 -21.68 -20.51 0.39
N ILE A 356 -22.81 -21.20 0.36
CA ILE A 356 -23.04 -22.38 -0.45
C ILE A 356 -24.07 -22.01 -1.51
N ASN A 357 -23.78 -22.31 -2.77
CA ASN A 357 -24.68 -21.99 -3.86
C ASN A 357 -25.97 -22.85 -3.75
N PRO A 358 -27.16 -22.23 -3.65
CA PRO A 358 -28.42 -22.98 -3.56
C PRO A 358 -28.74 -23.81 -4.82
N ASP A 359 -28.18 -23.43 -5.97
CA ASP A 359 -28.38 -24.15 -7.24
C ASP A 359 -27.39 -25.32 -7.43
N ASP A 360 -26.22 -25.29 -6.77
CA ASP A 360 -25.18 -26.33 -6.85
C ASP A 360 -24.27 -26.26 -5.62
N ASN A 361 -24.52 -27.10 -4.61
CA ASN A 361 -23.81 -27.06 -3.33
C ASN A 361 -22.32 -27.43 -3.38
N ARG A 362 -21.78 -27.80 -4.56
CA ARG A 362 -20.34 -27.96 -4.81
C ARG A 362 -19.64 -26.63 -5.09
N ASN A 363 -20.40 -25.61 -5.49
CA ASN A 363 -19.94 -24.25 -5.70
C ASN A 363 -20.07 -23.46 -4.40
N MET A 364 -18.94 -23.04 -3.82
CA MET A 364 -18.92 -22.35 -2.54
C MET A 364 -17.85 -21.26 -2.52
N ILE A 365 -18.03 -20.28 -1.63
CA ILE A 365 -16.99 -19.33 -1.22
C ILE A 365 -16.79 -19.42 0.28
N ASN A 366 -15.54 -19.30 0.73
CA ASN A 366 -15.16 -19.28 2.12
C ASN A 366 -14.29 -18.06 2.42
N GLY A 367 -14.61 -17.34 3.50
CA GLY A 367 -13.81 -16.27 4.08
C GLY A 367 -13.08 -16.76 5.33
N ASN A 368 -11.78 -16.50 5.39
CA ASN A 368 -10.90 -16.91 6.48
C ASN A 368 -9.80 -15.86 6.76
N ASP A 369 -8.94 -16.11 7.76
CA ASP A 369 -7.90 -15.14 8.17
C ASP A 369 -6.81 -14.90 7.09
N GLY A 370 -6.74 -15.76 6.07
CA GLY A 370 -5.85 -15.59 4.92
C GLY A 370 -6.50 -14.97 3.68
N GLY A 371 -7.82 -14.75 3.67
CA GLY A 371 -8.57 -14.14 2.57
C GLY A 371 -9.79 -14.94 2.12
N ALA A 372 -10.29 -14.65 0.92
CA ALA A 372 -11.43 -15.37 0.33
C ALA A 372 -10.98 -16.45 -0.66
N THR A 373 -11.61 -17.62 -0.62
CA THR A 373 -11.34 -18.75 -1.52
C THR A 373 -12.61 -19.34 -2.09
N VAL A 374 -12.59 -19.73 -3.37
CA VAL A 374 -13.73 -20.26 -4.12
C VAL A 374 -13.47 -21.71 -4.55
N THR A 375 -14.49 -22.55 -4.50
CA THR A 375 -14.45 -23.96 -4.96
C THR A 375 -15.65 -24.27 -5.87
N PHE A 376 -15.48 -25.26 -6.76
CA PHE A 376 -16.52 -25.80 -7.65
C PHE A 376 -16.69 -27.32 -7.52
N ASP A 377 -15.95 -27.95 -6.61
CA ASP A 377 -15.89 -29.41 -6.46
C ASP A 377 -16.22 -29.88 -5.03
N GLY A 378 -16.89 -29.01 -4.26
CA GLY A 378 -17.29 -29.30 -2.89
C GLY A 378 -16.14 -29.16 -1.88
N GLY A 379 -15.15 -28.31 -2.17
CA GLY A 379 -14.02 -28.04 -1.28
C GLY A 379 -12.84 -28.98 -1.42
N LYS A 380 -12.73 -29.73 -2.53
CA LYS A 380 -11.55 -30.56 -2.83
C LYS A 380 -10.41 -29.69 -3.36
N THR A 381 -10.73 -28.65 -4.12
CA THR A 381 -9.79 -27.62 -4.58
C THR A 381 -10.35 -26.22 -4.36
N TRP A 382 -9.46 -25.24 -4.17
CA TRP A 382 -9.78 -23.86 -3.82
C TRP A 382 -8.92 -22.88 -4.63
N SER A 383 -9.47 -21.69 -4.92
CA SER A 383 -8.71 -20.58 -5.53
C SER A 383 -7.57 -20.09 -4.62
N THR A 384 -6.58 -19.40 -5.21
CA THR A 384 -5.42 -18.86 -4.49
C THR A 384 -5.78 -17.65 -3.59
N LEU A 385 -4.97 -17.44 -2.56
CA LEU A 385 -4.96 -16.25 -1.69
C LEU A 385 -3.86 -15.24 -2.08
N MET A 386 -2.96 -15.63 -3.00
CA MET A 386 -1.80 -14.85 -3.44
C MET A 386 -2.13 -13.85 -4.56
N ASN A 387 -3.35 -13.30 -4.52
CA ASN A 387 -3.89 -12.36 -5.49
C ASN A 387 -4.76 -11.27 -4.84
N GLN A 388 -4.69 -11.12 -3.52
CA GLN A 388 -5.53 -10.23 -2.72
C GLN A 388 -4.64 -9.22 -1.98
N PRO A 389 -4.71 -7.92 -2.27
CA PRO A 389 -3.89 -6.90 -1.61
C PRO A 389 -4.51 -6.46 -0.27
N THR A 390 -4.73 -7.42 0.64
CA THR A 390 -5.44 -7.22 1.91
C THR A 390 -4.63 -7.59 3.16
N ALA A 391 -3.30 -7.73 3.04
CA ALA A 391 -2.41 -8.01 4.17
C ALA A 391 -2.55 -6.98 5.31
N GLN A 392 -2.51 -7.48 6.55
CA GLN A 392 -2.68 -6.70 7.79
C GLN A 392 -1.37 -6.67 8.59
N PHE A 393 -0.67 -5.53 8.60
CA PHE A 393 0.62 -5.40 9.29
C PHE A 393 0.50 -4.73 10.66
N TYR A 394 1.24 -5.24 11.65
CA TYR A 394 1.26 -4.68 13.00
C TYR A 394 2.24 -3.52 13.17
N ARG A 395 3.42 -3.61 12.55
CA ARG A 395 4.58 -2.69 12.69
C ARG A 395 5.37 -2.64 11.39
N VAL A 396 6.22 -1.61 11.23
CA VAL A 396 7.13 -1.50 10.09
C VAL A 396 8.55 -1.13 10.51
N SER A 397 9.53 -1.87 9.96
CA SER A 397 10.96 -1.56 10.02
C SER A 397 11.54 -1.52 8.61
N THR A 398 12.66 -0.82 8.40
CA THR A 398 13.32 -0.69 7.09
C THR A 398 14.84 -0.74 7.22
N ASP A 399 15.51 -1.42 6.28
CA ASP A 399 16.98 -1.46 6.20
C ASP A 399 17.56 -0.26 5.40
N SER A 400 18.89 -0.24 5.25
CA SER A 400 19.65 0.77 4.52
C SER A 400 20.11 0.30 3.13
N GLN A 401 19.66 -0.86 2.63
CA GLN A 401 20.05 -1.35 1.30
C GLN A 401 19.58 -0.39 0.20
N LEU A 402 20.16 -0.45 -1.00
CA LEU A 402 19.70 0.36 -2.15
C LEU A 402 19.33 -0.56 -3.33
N PRO A 403 18.03 -0.74 -3.64
CA PRO A 403 16.86 -0.22 -2.91
C PRO A 403 16.65 -0.90 -1.55
N PHE A 404 16.07 -0.17 -0.59
CA PHE A 404 15.86 -0.68 0.76
C PHE A 404 14.73 -1.72 0.81
N ARG A 405 14.69 -2.55 1.85
CA ARG A 405 13.60 -3.50 2.11
C ARG A 405 12.74 -3.06 3.30
N ILE A 406 11.49 -3.48 3.27
CA ILE A 406 10.45 -3.18 4.25
C ILE A 406 10.10 -4.47 4.99
N TYR A 407 10.01 -4.40 6.32
CA TYR A 407 9.82 -5.55 7.19
C TYR A 407 8.59 -5.37 8.08
N GLY A 408 7.80 -6.43 8.30
CA GLY A 408 6.69 -6.41 9.26
C GLY A 408 6.05 -7.77 9.52
N GLY A 409 5.41 -7.94 10.67
CA GLY A 409 4.57 -9.09 11.01
C GLY A 409 3.17 -8.95 10.41
N GLN A 410 2.75 -9.92 9.60
CA GLN A 410 1.39 -9.98 9.04
C GLN A 410 0.48 -10.82 9.94
N GLN A 411 -0.70 -10.29 10.29
CA GLN A 411 -1.70 -11.01 11.07
C GLN A 411 -2.04 -12.39 10.47
N ASP A 412 -2.10 -13.39 11.35
CA ASP A 412 -2.37 -14.81 11.05
C ASP A 412 -1.45 -15.39 9.95
N ASN A 413 -0.30 -14.75 9.73
CA ASN A 413 0.67 -15.15 8.73
C ASN A 413 2.12 -15.00 9.23
N SER A 414 3.08 -15.20 8.33
CA SER A 414 4.50 -15.01 8.63
C SER A 414 4.87 -13.53 8.85
N THR A 415 6.06 -13.30 9.41
CA THR A 415 6.76 -12.04 9.15
C THR A 415 7.14 -11.96 7.68
N MET A 416 7.39 -10.75 7.21
CA MET A 416 7.73 -10.53 5.82
C MET A 416 8.83 -9.49 5.70
N SER A 417 9.78 -9.73 4.80
CA SER A 417 10.63 -8.73 4.17
C SER A 417 10.21 -8.57 2.72
N ILE A 418 9.94 -7.36 2.23
CA ILE A 418 9.58 -7.06 0.83
C ILE A 418 10.46 -5.93 0.29
N ALA A 419 10.87 -6.02 -0.99
CA ALA A 419 11.63 -4.94 -1.62
C ALA A 419 10.77 -3.67 -1.77
N SER A 420 11.33 -2.49 -1.50
CA SER A 420 10.67 -1.20 -1.83
C SER A 420 10.58 -0.96 -3.34
N ARG A 421 11.48 -1.61 -4.10
CA ARG A 421 11.57 -1.61 -5.56
C ARG A 421 12.14 -2.96 -6.04
N SER A 422 11.46 -3.59 -7.00
CA SER A 422 11.94 -4.78 -7.69
C SER A 422 12.87 -4.42 -8.84
N LEU A 423 13.73 -5.37 -9.19
CA LEU A 423 14.49 -5.32 -10.43
C LEU A 423 13.65 -5.74 -11.64
N TYR A 424 12.41 -6.19 -11.46
CA TYR A 424 11.53 -6.56 -12.55
C TYR A 424 10.52 -5.44 -12.89
N GLY A 425 9.47 -5.75 -13.66
CA GLY A 425 8.42 -4.77 -13.99
C GLY A 425 7.58 -4.31 -12.80
N GLY A 426 7.47 -5.13 -11.75
CA GLY A 426 6.70 -4.88 -10.54
C GLY A 426 7.23 -5.70 -9.36
N ILE A 427 6.67 -5.46 -8.17
CA ILE A 427 7.07 -6.08 -6.90
C ILE A 427 6.17 -7.27 -6.62
N GLY A 428 6.64 -8.47 -6.95
CA GLY A 428 5.87 -9.71 -6.92
C GLY A 428 6.24 -10.64 -5.77
N VAL A 429 5.71 -11.87 -5.82
CA VAL A 429 5.98 -12.94 -4.83
C VAL A 429 7.46 -13.31 -4.71
N ALA A 430 8.25 -13.10 -5.76
CA ALA A 430 9.69 -13.34 -5.75
C ALA A 430 10.48 -12.26 -4.99
N ASP A 431 9.86 -11.11 -4.68
CA ASP A 431 10.53 -9.98 -4.03
C ASP A 431 10.36 -9.98 -2.50
N TYR A 432 9.63 -10.96 -1.95
CA TYR A 432 9.41 -11.08 -0.51
C TYR A 432 9.69 -12.47 0.07
N TYR A 433 10.08 -12.50 1.36
CA TYR A 433 10.42 -13.72 2.10
C TYR A 433 10.22 -13.53 3.62
N ASP A 434 10.10 -14.64 4.35
CA ASP A 434 9.90 -14.65 5.81
C ASP A 434 11.22 -14.43 6.57
N VAL A 435 11.19 -13.74 7.71
CA VAL A 435 12.40 -13.31 8.47
C VAL A 435 12.41 -13.75 9.93
N GLY A 436 11.80 -14.88 10.22
CA GLY A 436 11.62 -15.45 11.56
C GLY A 436 10.50 -14.80 12.37
N GLY A 437 10.23 -15.28 13.58
CA GLY A 437 9.15 -14.77 14.43
C GLY A 437 7.76 -15.20 13.95
N GLY A 438 6.78 -14.30 13.92
CA GLY A 438 5.43 -14.61 13.43
C GLY A 438 4.48 -13.41 13.35
N GLU A 439 3.18 -13.67 13.47
CA GLU A 439 2.15 -12.72 13.01
C GLU A 439 2.20 -11.32 13.65
N SER A 440 2.56 -11.24 14.93
CA SER A 440 2.49 -10.02 15.74
C SER A 440 3.85 -9.36 15.99
N ALA A 441 4.83 -9.63 15.12
CA ALA A 441 6.22 -9.27 15.35
C ALA A 441 6.49 -7.75 15.43
N HIS A 442 7.24 -7.35 16.45
CA HIS A 442 8.30 -6.35 16.31
C HIS A 442 9.53 -7.04 15.71
N ILE A 443 10.22 -6.33 14.81
CA ILE A 443 11.37 -6.85 14.09
C ILE A 443 12.53 -5.88 14.27
N ALA A 444 13.64 -6.38 14.80
CA ALA A 444 14.87 -5.64 15.06
C ALA A 444 16.07 -6.31 14.38
N PHE A 445 16.89 -5.51 13.72
CA PHE A 445 18.11 -5.93 13.00
C PHE A 445 19.02 -4.72 12.82
N ASP A 446 20.29 -4.95 12.49
CA ASP A 446 21.19 -3.89 12.04
C ASP A 446 20.73 -3.43 10.64
N PRO A 447 20.27 -2.18 10.46
CA PRO A 447 19.78 -1.73 9.17
C PRO A 447 20.86 -1.72 8.07
N ASP A 448 22.15 -1.66 8.44
CA ASP A 448 23.25 -1.68 7.48
C ASP A 448 23.74 -3.11 7.18
N ASP A 449 23.44 -4.08 8.06
CA ASP A 449 23.67 -5.52 7.89
C ASP A 449 22.45 -6.36 8.32
N PRO A 450 21.39 -6.45 7.50
CA PRO A 450 20.16 -7.15 7.85
C PRO A 450 20.27 -8.68 7.74
N ASN A 451 21.47 -9.26 7.93
CA ASN A 451 21.66 -10.72 7.90
C ASN A 451 21.09 -11.40 9.15
N ARG A 452 21.23 -10.78 10.32
CA ARG A 452 20.69 -11.30 11.59
C ARG A 452 19.46 -10.50 12.01
N ILE A 453 18.34 -11.19 12.12
CA ILE A 453 17.05 -10.58 12.40
C ILE A 453 16.48 -11.17 13.69
N TYR A 454 16.06 -10.30 14.61
CA TYR A 454 15.37 -10.68 15.83
C TYR A 454 13.90 -10.30 15.72
N ALA A 455 13.02 -11.28 15.79
CA ALA A 455 11.60 -11.09 15.56
C ALA A 455 10.76 -11.74 16.67
N THR A 456 9.75 -11.02 17.15
CA THR A 456 8.81 -11.55 18.13
C THR A 456 7.64 -12.28 17.46
N THR A 457 6.90 -13.04 18.26
CA THR A 457 5.60 -13.59 17.87
C THR A 457 4.71 -13.67 19.11
N ILE A 458 3.52 -14.22 18.95
CA ILE A 458 2.54 -14.42 20.02
C ILE A 458 3.18 -15.15 21.20
N ASN A 459 2.56 -15.03 22.38
CA ASN A 459 3.00 -15.71 23.62
C ASN A 459 4.37 -15.29 24.16
N GLY A 460 4.90 -14.14 23.73
CA GLY A 460 6.21 -13.65 24.18
C GLY A 460 7.38 -14.49 23.64
N THR A 461 7.18 -15.19 22.53
CA THR A 461 8.25 -15.88 21.83
C THR A 461 9.13 -14.88 21.09
N LEU A 462 10.44 -15.13 21.08
CA LEU A 462 11.45 -14.35 20.38
C LEU A 462 12.39 -15.30 19.65
N THR A 463 12.71 -14.98 18.40
CA THR A 463 13.61 -15.77 17.56
C THR A 463 14.74 -14.90 17.01
N GLU A 464 15.86 -15.55 16.73
CA GLU A 464 16.91 -15.07 15.84
C GLU A 464 16.80 -15.81 14.51
N TYR A 465 16.82 -15.09 13.40
CA TYR A 465 16.88 -15.59 12.04
C TYR A 465 18.19 -15.14 11.39
N ASP A 466 18.86 -16.06 10.71
CA ASP A 466 20.09 -15.83 9.96
C ASP A 466 19.81 -16.02 8.46
N HIS A 467 19.90 -14.94 7.68
CA HIS A 467 19.49 -14.92 6.29
C HIS A 467 20.42 -15.74 5.38
N GLU A 468 21.72 -15.72 5.64
CA GLU A 468 22.71 -16.50 4.88
C GLU A 468 22.48 -18.01 4.99
N THR A 469 22.15 -18.50 6.18
CA THR A 469 21.96 -19.94 6.44
C THR A 469 20.50 -20.38 6.33
N GLY A 470 19.55 -19.46 6.43
CA GLY A 470 18.12 -19.72 6.52
C GLY A 470 17.70 -20.40 7.83
N LEU A 471 18.56 -20.41 8.86
CA LEU A 471 18.28 -21.03 10.15
C LEU A 471 17.55 -20.07 11.08
N GLU A 472 16.59 -20.61 11.82
CA GLU A 472 15.91 -19.92 12.91
C GLU A 472 16.25 -20.57 14.26
N ARG A 473 16.45 -19.75 15.28
CA ARG A 473 16.68 -20.17 16.66
C ARG A 473 15.74 -19.45 17.62
N VAL A 474 15.04 -20.22 18.44
CA VAL A 474 14.23 -19.69 19.54
C VAL A 474 15.15 -19.23 20.68
N ILE A 475 15.08 -17.94 21.05
CA ILE A 475 15.95 -17.29 22.05
C ILE A 475 15.15 -16.67 23.21
N ILE A 476 14.03 -17.30 23.57
CA ILE A 476 13.12 -16.85 24.63
C ILE A 476 13.89 -16.78 25.97
N PRO A 477 13.84 -15.64 26.69
CA PRO A 477 14.58 -15.47 27.95
C PRO A 477 14.24 -16.50 29.04
N TYR A 478 13.00 -16.97 29.06
CA TYR A 478 12.55 -18.01 29.98
C TYR A 478 11.42 -18.84 29.33
N PRO A 479 11.69 -20.06 28.85
CA PRO A 479 10.73 -20.86 28.09
C PRO A 479 9.67 -21.51 28.99
N GLN A 480 8.75 -20.70 29.50
CA GLN A 480 7.59 -21.14 30.28
C GLN A 480 6.35 -21.20 29.39
N SER A 481 5.59 -22.30 29.44
CA SER A 481 4.30 -22.38 28.74
C SER A 481 3.31 -21.35 29.30
N VAL A 482 2.77 -20.50 28.43
CA VAL A 482 1.82 -19.43 28.79
C VAL A 482 0.36 -19.85 28.70
N PHE A 483 0.06 -20.88 27.88
CA PHE A 483 -1.31 -21.28 27.60
C PHE A 483 -2.04 -21.74 28.85
N GLY A 484 -3.22 -21.16 29.09
CA GLY A 484 -4.04 -21.52 30.24
C GLY A 484 -3.49 -21.03 31.57
N LYS A 485 -2.50 -20.14 31.61
CA LYS A 485 -1.98 -19.53 32.84
C LYS A 485 -2.46 -18.10 33.01
N ASP A 486 -2.61 -17.70 34.26
CA ASP A 486 -2.84 -16.32 34.65
C ASP A 486 -1.50 -15.56 34.52
N SER A 487 -1.54 -14.32 34.02
CA SER A 487 -0.29 -13.59 33.74
C SER A 487 0.51 -13.26 35.00
N ARG A 488 -0.13 -13.18 36.17
CA ARG A 488 0.54 -13.00 37.46
C ARG A 488 1.47 -14.15 37.85
N ASP A 489 1.24 -15.35 37.30
CA ASP A 489 2.01 -16.57 37.62
C ASP A 489 3.18 -16.81 36.63
N LEU A 490 3.34 -15.93 35.65
CA LEU A 490 4.44 -15.98 34.70
C LEU A 490 5.66 -15.26 35.24
N LYS A 491 6.86 -15.83 35.02
CA LYS A 491 8.11 -15.15 35.37
C LYS A 491 8.26 -13.84 34.60
N TYR A 492 8.02 -13.92 33.29
CA TYR A 492 7.99 -12.80 32.38
C TYR A 492 6.64 -12.79 31.67
N ARG A 493 5.85 -11.74 31.89
CA ARG A 493 4.63 -11.49 31.14
C ARG A 493 4.97 -10.52 30.01
N ALA A 494 4.62 -10.89 28.79
CA ALA A 494 4.91 -10.10 27.60
C ALA A 494 3.61 -9.84 26.85
N ASN A 495 3.57 -8.72 26.13
CA ASN A 495 2.41 -8.38 25.31
C ASN A 495 2.28 -9.34 24.11
N TRP A 496 1.09 -9.38 23.50
CA TRP A 496 0.88 -10.04 22.20
C TRP A 496 1.81 -9.49 21.12
N ASN A 497 2.06 -8.18 21.15
CA ASN A 497 3.00 -7.46 20.29
C ASN A 497 4.20 -6.98 21.14
N ALA A 498 4.92 -7.93 21.75
CA ALA A 498 6.05 -7.63 22.62
C ALA A 498 7.17 -6.91 21.83
N PRO A 499 7.74 -5.81 22.36
CA PRO A 499 8.77 -5.07 21.65
C PRO A 499 10.13 -5.74 21.77
N VAL A 500 10.88 -5.76 20.67
CA VAL A 500 12.31 -6.07 20.60
C VAL A 500 13.00 -4.91 19.88
N ALA A 501 14.18 -4.52 20.35
CA ALA A 501 14.98 -3.46 19.74
C ALA A 501 16.47 -3.81 19.83
N LEU A 502 17.25 -3.36 18.85
CA LEU A 502 18.71 -3.34 18.95
C LEU A 502 19.19 -1.96 19.38
N SER A 503 20.34 -1.91 20.04
CA SER A 503 21.00 -0.64 20.28
C SER A 503 21.49 -0.05 18.95
N PRO A 504 21.21 1.22 18.64
CA PRO A 504 21.80 1.87 17.46
C PRO A 504 23.31 2.10 17.60
N HIS A 505 23.87 1.91 18.81
CA HIS A 505 25.30 2.10 19.09
C HIS A 505 26.09 0.79 19.05
N ASP A 506 25.41 -0.35 19.21
CA ASP A 506 26.02 -1.69 19.22
C ASP A 506 24.95 -2.74 18.83
N PRO A 507 24.94 -3.24 17.58
CA PRO A 507 23.94 -4.19 17.11
C PRO A 507 24.00 -5.56 17.80
N GLU A 508 25.04 -5.86 18.59
CA GLU A 508 25.07 -7.07 19.43
C GLU A 508 24.25 -6.91 20.73
N VAL A 509 23.83 -5.68 21.07
CA VAL A 509 22.96 -5.40 22.23
C VAL A 509 21.49 -5.50 21.84
N ILE A 510 20.79 -6.47 22.44
CA ILE A 510 19.37 -6.74 22.22
C ILE A 510 18.58 -6.35 23.47
N TYR A 511 17.52 -5.58 23.29
CA TYR A 511 16.52 -5.28 24.31
C TYR A 511 15.21 -6.01 24.02
N TYR A 512 14.63 -6.63 25.05
CA TYR A 512 13.33 -7.31 24.95
C TYR A 512 12.39 -6.89 26.07
N GLY A 513 11.17 -6.47 25.70
CA GLY A 513 10.17 -5.93 26.61
C GLY A 513 9.24 -7.00 27.16
N THR A 514 9.18 -7.10 28.50
CA THR A 514 8.23 -7.91 29.26
C THR A 514 7.47 -6.98 30.21
N GLN A 515 7.20 -7.32 31.46
CA GLN A 515 6.96 -6.30 32.49
C GLN A 515 8.24 -5.58 32.93
N LYS A 516 9.39 -6.19 32.64
CA LYS A 516 10.75 -5.66 32.81
C LYS A 516 11.45 -5.54 31.45
N LEU A 517 12.47 -4.70 31.39
CA LEU A 517 13.39 -4.66 30.27
C LEU A 517 14.50 -5.69 30.47
N LEU A 518 14.64 -6.60 29.50
CA LEU A 518 15.70 -7.60 29.47
C LEU A 518 16.74 -7.22 28.42
N LYS A 519 18.02 -7.44 28.73
CA LYS A 519 19.15 -7.17 27.84
C LYS A 519 19.93 -8.46 27.55
N SER A 520 20.32 -8.66 26.30
CA SER A 520 21.33 -9.64 25.89
C SER A 520 22.45 -8.95 25.12
N THR A 521 23.67 -9.49 25.21
CA THR A 521 24.85 -9.05 24.44
C THR A 521 25.57 -10.24 23.79
N ASP A 522 24.88 -11.38 23.71
CA ASP A 522 25.42 -12.66 23.23
C ASP A 522 24.36 -13.41 22.42
N ARG A 523 23.60 -12.65 21.63
CA ARG A 523 22.60 -13.16 20.68
C ARG A 523 21.47 -13.96 21.34
N GLY A 524 21.03 -13.50 22.51
CA GLY A 524 19.92 -14.09 23.25
C GLY A 524 20.24 -15.38 23.99
N VAL A 525 21.52 -15.73 24.14
CA VAL A 525 21.94 -16.90 24.95
C VAL A 525 21.76 -16.61 26.44
N ASN A 526 22.17 -15.42 26.89
CA ASN A 526 21.97 -14.95 28.25
C ASN A 526 21.16 -13.65 28.26
N TRP A 527 20.27 -13.53 29.25
CA TRP A 527 19.43 -12.36 29.46
C TRP A 527 19.60 -11.81 30.86
N THR A 528 19.86 -10.52 30.96
CA THR A 528 19.98 -9.78 32.22
C THR A 528 18.76 -8.89 32.41
N GLU A 529 18.15 -8.93 33.59
CA GLU A 529 17.14 -7.92 33.97
C GLU A 529 17.85 -6.59 34.21
N ILE A 530 17.51 -5.57 33.43
CA ILE A 530 18.08 -4.21 33.55
C ILE A 530 17.01 -3.20 33.96
N SER A 531 15.92 -3.66 34.58
CA SER A 531 14.91 -2.80 35.17
C SER A 531 14.12 -3.53 36.25
N PRO A 532 13.45 -2.80 37.16
CA PRO A 532 12.33 -3.34 37.92
C PRO A 532 11.12 -3.60 36.99
N ASP A 533 9.98 -3.96 37.57
CA ASP A 533 8.71 -3.92 36.85
C ASP A 533 8.35 -2.45 36.52
N LEU A 534 8.30 -2.11 35.22
CA LEU A 534 8.08 -0.75 34.72
C LEU A 534 6.62 -0.50 34.34
N THR A 535 5.71 -1.22 34.99
CA THR A 535 4.27 -1.18 34.75
C THR A 535 3.53 -0.88 36.06
N ARG A 536 2.22 -0.66 36.00
CA ARG A 536 1.41 -0.46 37.21
C ARG A 536 1.33 -1.72 38.08
N ASN A 537 1.62 -2.88 37.49
CA ASN A 537 1.64 -4.18 38.15
C ASN A 537 0.40 -4.43 39.03
N ASP A 538 -0.79 -4.20 38.48
CA ASP A 538 -2.07 -4.36 39.18
C ASP A 538 -2.51 -5.84 39.14
N PRO A 539 -2.45 -6.58 40.26
CA PRO A 539 -2.77 -8.00 40.26
C PRO A 539 -4.20 -8.29 39.81
N GLU A 540 -5.16 -7.38 40.03
CA GLU A 540 -6.56 -7.56 39.64
C GLU A 540 -6.76 -7.64 38.12
N LYS A 541 -5.76 -7.20 37.35
CA LYS A 541 -5.75 -7.23 35.88
C LYS A 541 -4.85 -8.32 35.30
N GLN A 542 -4.33 -9.20 36.17
CA GLN A 542 -3.38 -10.25 35.82
C GLN A 542 -3.91 -11.65 36.16
N GLY A 543 -5.23 -11.79 36.31
CA GLY A 543 -5.90 -13.04 36.63
C GLY A 543 -6.34 -13.80 35.38
N ARG A 544 -7.29 -14.71 35.58
CA ARG A 544 -7.91 -15.51 34.53
C ARG A 544 -8.67 -14.62 33.54
N ASN A 545 -8.29 -14.72 32.27
CA ASN A 545 -8.96 -14.03 31.18
C ASN A 545 -10.18 -14.82 30.68
N GLY A 546 -11.31 -14.14 30.50
CA GLY A 546 -12.53 -14.72 29.92
C GLY A 546 -13.54 -15.24 30.95
N GLY A 547 -14.83 -14.92 30.76
CA GLY A 547 -15.94 -15.45 31.55
C GLY A 547 -17.28 -14.79 31.21
N PRO A 548 -18.42 -15.26 31.78
CA PRO A 548 -18.53 -16.34 32.76
C PRO A 548 -18.45 -17.77 32.19
N LEU A 549 -18.53 -17.95 30.87
CA LEU A 549 -18.63 -19.27 30.25
C LEU A 549 -17.26 -19.89 29.92
N THR A 550 -16.66 -19.55 28.77
CA THR A 550 -15.35 -20.09 28.40
C THR A 550 -14.22 -19.07 28.64
N PRO A 551 -13.16 -19.44 29.39
CA PRO A 551 -11.98 -18.59 29.53
C PRO A 551 -11.05 -18.70 28.30
N GLU A 552 -10.24 -17.68 28.06
CA GLU A 552 -9.29 -17.58 26.94
C GLU A 552 -7.96 -17.03 27.47
N ASN A 553 -6.97 -17.90 27.73
CA ASN A 553 -5.66 -17.49 28.24
C ASN A 553 -4.57 -17.89 27.26
N VAL A 554 -4.49 -17.11 26.18
CA VAL A 554 -3.49 -17.26 25.10
C VAL A 554 -2.53 -16.08 25.05
N GLY A 555 -2.52 -15.20 26.04
CA GLY A 555 -1.62 -14.04 26.10
C GLY A 555 -2.11 -12.75 25.42
N ALA A 556 -3.19 -12.79 24.62
CA ALA A 556 -3.72 -11.60 23.94
C ALA A 556 -4.27 -10.53 24.91
N GLU A 557 -4.78 -10.95 26.06
CA GLU A 557 -5.28 -10.11 27.16
C GLU A 557 -4.25 -9.97 28.30
N PHE A 558 -2.98 -10.31 28.08
CA PHE A 558 -1.97 -9.99 29.08
C PHE A 558 -1.74 -8.48 29.12
N TYR A 559 -1.87 -7.92 30.32
CA TYR A 559 -1.83 -6.49 30.60
C TYR A 559 -0.81 -6.19 31.70
N ASN A 560 -0.46 -4.91 31.88
CA ASN A 560 0.69 -4.47 32.66
C ASN A 560 1.99 -5.04 32.07
N THR A 561 2.23 -4.73 30.80
CA THR A 561 3.42 -5.12 30.03
C THR A 561 4.04 -3.90 29.31
N ILE A 562 5.36 -3.94 29.09
CA ILE A 562 6.06 -3.01 28.20
C ILE A 562 5.60 -3.28 26.77
N PHE A 563 5.22 -2.22 26.07
CA PHE A 563 4.66 -2.26 24.72
C PHE A 563 5.56 -1.57 23.68
N TYR A 564 6.45 -0.67 24.11
CA TYR A 564 7.37 0.04 23.21
C TYR A 564 8.73 0.27 23.88
N ILE A 565 9.81 0.14 23.11
CA ILE A 565 11.20 0.40 23.51
C ILE A 565 11.83 1.27 22.44
N VAL A 566 12.55 2.31 22.84
CA VAL A 566 13.43 3.07 21.94
C VAL A 566 14.67 3.54 22.72
N GLU A 567 15.85 3.38 22.10
CA GLU A 567 17.10 3.96 22.59
C GLU A 567 17.45 5.20 21.76
N SER A 568 18.00 6.22 22.41
CA SER A 568 18.47 7.42 21.74
C SER A 568 19.56 7.09 20.71
N GLN A 569 19.42 7.61 19.49
CA GLN A 569 20.47 7.58 18.46
C GLN A 569 21.69 8.45 18.85
N ARG A 570 21.56 9.32 19.85
CA ARG A 570 22.58 10.31 20.24
C ARG A 570 23.39 9.90 21.47
N GLU A 571 22.76 9.20 22.41
CA GLU A 571 23.36 8.85 23.70
C GLU A 571 23.17 7.35 23.99
N PRO A 572 24.25 6.54 24.06
CA PRO A 572 24.14 5.14 24.43
C PRO A 572 23.66 4.99 25.88
N GLY A 573 22.79 4.02 26.13
CA GLY A 573 22.19 3.76 27.43
C GLY A 573 21.04 4.71 27.80
N HIS A 574 20.65 5.63 26.90
CA HIS A 574 19.50 6.50 27.08
C HIS A 574 18.25 5.84 26.48
N ILE A 575 17.52 5.10 27.33
CA ILE A 575 16.46 4.17 26.93
C ILE A 575 15.11 4.67 27.45
N TRP A 576 14.13 4.74 26.56
CA TRP A 576 12.73 5.03 26.88
C TRP A 576 11.89 3.77 26.70
N VAL A 577 11.00 3.52 27.65
CA VAL A 577 10.01 2.45 27.53
C VAL A 577 8.60 2.97 27.80
N GLY A 578 7.63 2.42 27.08
CA GLY A 578 6.21 2.70 27.26
C GLY A 578 5.44 1.41 27.54
N SER A 579 4.49 1.44 28.47
CA SER A 579 3.66 0.30 28.83
C SER A 579 2.25 0.37 28.23
N ASP A 580 1.57 -0.78 28.20
CA ASP A 580 0.16 -0.90 27.79
C ASP A 580 -0.83 -0.26 28.79
N ASP A 581 -0.37 0.06 30.00
CA ASP A 581 -1.13 0.70 31.09
C ASP A 581 -0.79 2.19 31.32
N GLY A 582 0.03 2.77 30.43
CA GLY A 582 0.22 4.22 30.30
C GLY A 582 1.37 4.82 31.06
N LEU A 583 2.31 4.00 31.52
CA LEU A 583 3.56 4.47 32.10
C LEU A 583 4.63 4.66 31.03
N VAL A 584 5.43 5.71 31.22
CA VAL A 584 6.64 5.96 30.45
C VAL A 584 7.81 6.07 31.42
N HIS A 585 8.86 5.30 31.18
CA HIS A 585 10.06 5.33 32.00
C HIS A 585 11.30 5.65 31.16
N LEU A 586 12.22 6.38 31.77
CA LEU A 586 13.50 6.77 31.18
C LEU A 586 14.66 6.27 32.04
N SER A 587 15.62 5.61 31.39
CA SER A 587 16.97 5.38 31.93
C SER A 587 18.00 6.16 31.10
N ARG A 588 19.03 6.72 31.75
CA ARG A 588 20.14 7.42 31.09
C ARG A 588 21.50 6.76 31.35
N ASP A 589 21.50 5.58 31.96
CA ASP A 589 22.70 4.87 32.44
C ASP A 589 22.67 3.38 32.08
N GLY A 590 21.98 3.04 30.99
CA GLY A 590 21.92 1.68 30.46
C GLY A 590 21.04 0.73 31.27
N GLY A 591 20.08 1.26 32.04
CA GLY A 591 19.11 0.50 32.84
C GLY A 591 19.49 0.35 34.32
N SER A 592 20.50 1.05 34.81
CA SER A 592 20.87 0.97 36.24
C SER A 592 19.86 1.73 37.10
N GLU A 593 19.40 2.88 36.65
CA GLU A 593 18.33 3.68 37.26
C GLU A 593 17.21 4.00 36.25
N TRP A 594 15.98 4.09 36.76
CA TRP A 594 14.77 4.39 35.97
C TRP A 594 13.93 5.47 36.64
N THR A 595 13.50 6.45 35.85
CA THR A 595 12.62 7.54 36.28
C THR A 595 11.26 7.41 35.58
N ASP A 596 10.16 7.47 36.34
CA ASP A 596 8.81 7.63 35.78
C ASP A 596 8.65 9.07 35.25
N ILE A 597 8.36 9.19 33.96
CA ILE A 597 8.19 10.44 33.23
C ILE A 597 6.85 10.44 32.47
N SER A 598 5.85 9.72 32.98
CA SER A 598 4.57 9.50 32.30
C SER A 598 3.83 10.81 31.99
N PRO A 599 3.20 10.93 30.81
CA PRO A 599 2.34 12.07 30.50
C PRO A 599 1.07 12.08 31.36
N PRO A 600 0.48 13.25 31.63
CA PRO A 600 -0.76 13.34 32.39
C PRO A 600 -1.93 12.83 31.54
N HIS A 601 -2.49 11.68 31.90
CA HIS A 601 -3.70 11.12 31.28
C HIS A 601 -4.74 10.73 32.35
N LYS A 602 -6.03 10.79 31.99
CA LYS A 602 -7.11 10.39 32.90
C LYS A 602 -7.25 8.86 32.89
N GLY A 603 -6.64 8.20 33.86
CA GLY A 603 -6.61 6.73 33.94
C GLY A 603 -5.57 6.12 33.01
N GLU A 604 -5.68 4.81 32.80
CA GLU A 604 -4.74 4.06 31.95
C GLU A 604 -5.00 4.32 30.46
N ALA A 605 -3.94 4.22 29.66
CA ALA A 605 -3.98 4.27 28.20
C ALA A 605 -2.69 3.67 27.66
N MET A 606 -2.73 2.98 26.52
CA MET A 606 -1.54 2.34 25.96
C MET A 606 -0.58 3.37 25.37
N ILE A 607 0.70 3.30 25.75
CA ILE A 607 1.77 4.03 25.05
C ILE A 607 2.09 3.25 23.77
N ASN A 608 1.47 3.65 22.64
CA ASN A 608 1.50 2.85 21.41
C ASN A 608 2.79 3.06 20.59
N ALA A 609 3.36 4.26 20.64
CA ALA A 609 4.64 4.61 20.02
C ALA A 609 5.34 5.75 20.77
N ILE A 610 6.68 5.71 20.78
CA ILE A 610 7.57 6.76 21.28
C ILE A 610 8.48 7.19 20.13
N GLU A 611 8.52 8.49 19.84
CA GLU A 611 9.44 9.09 18.88
C GLU A 611 10.40 10.02 19.63
N LEU A 612 11.70 9.73 19.55
CA LEU A 612 12.74 10.62 20.05
C LEU A 612 13.18 11.56 18.93
N SER A 613 13.28 12.86 19.22
CA SER A 613 13.63 13.83 18.19
C SER A 613 15.02 13.56 17.62
N PRO A 614 15.18 13.46 16.29
CA PRO A 614 16.49 13.45 15.67
C PRO A 614 17.18 14.81 15.74
N HIS A 615 16.50 15.89 16.14
CA HIS A 615 17.03 17.27 16.11
C HIS A 615 17.50 17.78 17.48
N GLU A 616 16.74 17.48 18.54
CA GLU A 616 16.99 18.05 19.87
C GLU A 616 16.96 16.98 20.98
N ASP A 617 17.99 16.98 21.83
CA ASP A 617 18.00 16.12 23.02
C ASP A 617 16.89 16.51 24.00
N GLY A 618 16.27 15.50 24.61
CA GLY A 618 15.15 15.67 25.54
C GLY A 618 13.79 15.98 24.89
N THR A 619 13.73 16.15 23.57
CA THR A 619 12.48 16.27 22.82
C THR A 619 11.96 14.89 22.41
N ALA A 620 10.69 14.62 22.72
CA ALA A 620 10.02 13.38 22.34
C ALA A 620 8.51 13.57 22.11
N TYR A 621 7.95 12.71 21.25
CA TYR A 621 6.54 12.67 20.91
C TYR A 621 5.96 11.30 21.23
N LEU A 622 4.77 11.25 21.83
CA LEU A 622 4.09 10.01 22.22
C LEU A 622 2.74 9.90 21.53
N ALA A 623 2.49 8.74 20.90
CA ALA A 623 1.15 8.33 20.51
C ALA A 623 0.53 7.51 21.66
N VAL A 624 -0.59 8.00 22.21
CA VAL A 624 -1.27 7.36 23.36
C VAL A 624 -2.68 6.94 22.95
N ALA A 625 -3.03 5.68 23.22
CA ALA A 625 -4.26 5.06 22.74
C ALA A 625 -5.12 4.51 23.90
N ALA A 626 -6.31 5.07 24.09
CA ALA A 626 -7.24 4.68 25.16
C ALA A 626 -8.48 3.93 24.64
N TYR A 627 -8.53 3.58 23.34
CA TYR A 627 -9.72 3.02 22.69
C TYR A 627 -10.21 1.72 23.33
N LYS A 628 -9.29 0.90 23.87
CA LYS A 628 -9.63 -0.34 24.60
C LYS A 628 -10.36 -0.11 25.93
N LEU A 629 -10.43 1.13 26.38
CA LEU A 629 -11.17 1.59 27.55
C LEU A 629 -12.36 2.49 27.15
N ASN A 630 -12.82 2.37 25.90
CA ASN A 630 -13.94 3.11 25.32
C ASN A 630 -13.69 4.62 25.18
N ASP A 631 -12.43 5.03 25.00
CA ASP A 631 -12.04 6.41 24.70
C ASP A 631 -11.30 6.48 23.37
N PHE A 632 -12.01 6.90 22.32
CA PHE A 632 -11.53 6.98 20.94
C PHE A 632 -10.88 8.32 20.58
N ARG A 633 -10.68 9.22 21.56
CA ARG A 633 -10.07 10.52 21.29
C ARG A 633 -8.60 10.38 20.88
N PRO A 634 -8.09 11.28 20.02
CA PRO A 634 -6.67 11.34 19.71
C PRO A 634 -5.90 11.90 20.92
N TYR A 635 -4.74 11.33 21.17
CA TYR A 635 -3.78 11.84 22.14
C TYR A 635 -2.37 11.76 21.56
N ILE A 636 -1.80 12.94 21.34
CA ILE A 636 -0.38 13.10 21.05
C ILE A 636 0.21 14.00 22.14
N TYR A 637 1.25 13.52 22.83
CA TYR A 637 1.97 14.30 23.82
C TYR A 637 3.36 14.66 23.31
N LYS A 638 3.78 15.89 23.58
CA LYS A 638 5.15 16.37 23.34
C LYS A 638 5.82 16.75 24.65
N THR A 639 7.10 16.42 24.78
CA THR A 639 8.03 16.97 25.77
C THR A 639 9.26 17.56 25.07
N THR A 640 9.95 18.47 25.75
CA THR A 640 11.25 19.05 25.35
C THR A 640 12.24 19.08 26.51
N ASP A 641 11.96 18.32 27.58
CA ASP A 641 12.76 18.32 28.82
C ASP A 641 12.85 16.93 29.46
N HIS A 642 12.96 15.90 28.60
CA HIS A 642 13.03 14.49 28.99
C HIS A 642 11.82 14.02 29.80
N GLY A 643 10.62 14.45 29.41
CA GLY A 643 9.36 14.03 30.01
C GLY A 643 9.07 14.63 31.38
N ARG A 644 9.81 15.66 31.81
CA ARG A 644 9.49 16.39 33.05
C ARG A 644 8.19 17.18 32.91
N ARG A 645 7.92 17.70 31.72
CA ARG A 645 6.66 18.35 31.35
C ARG A 645 6.17 17.86 30.00
N TRP A 646 4.84 17.77 29.90
CA TRP A 646 4.14 17.29 28.72
C TRP A 646 3.07 18.30 28.28
N ARG A 647 2.90 18.42 26.97
CA ARG A 647 1.82 19.20 26.35
C ARG A 647 1.11 18.33 25.31
N ARG A 648 -0.21 18.45 25.25
CA ARG A 648 -1.01 17.87 24.16
C ARG A 648 -0.86 18.67 22.87
N ILE A 649 -0.70 17.97 21.77
CA ILE A 649 -0.47 18.54 20.44
C ILE A 649 -1.33 17.82 19.40
N ASP A 650 -2.63 17.62 19.69
CA ASP A 650 -3.58 16.85 18.87
C ASP A 650 -4.70 17.72 18.26
N ASP A 651 -4.46 19.02 18.13
CA ASP A 651 -5.40 19.95 17.50
C ASP A 651 -5.49 19.71 15.99
N GLY A 652 -6.68 19.79 15.40
CA GLY A 652 -6.93 19.48 13.98
C GLY A 652 -7.28 18.01 13.70
N LEU A 653 -6.91 17.06 14.59
CA LEU A 653 -7.30 15.65 14.44
C LEU A 653 -8.79 15.42 14.76
N PRO A 654 -9.48 14.49 14.05
CA PRO A 654 -10.84 14.08 14.38
C PRO A 654 -10.95 13.57 15.82
N LYS A 655 -12.02 13.94 16.53
CA LYS A 655 -12.15 13.64 17.97
C LYS A 655 -12.56 12.21 18.29
N ASP A 656 -12.88 11.42 17.27
CA ASP A 656 -13.31 10.02 17.31
C ASP A 656 -12.33 9.07 16.60
N THR A 657 -11.11 9.53 16.31
CA THR A 657 -10.02 8.67 15.81
C THR A 657 -8.85 8.68 16.79
N PHE A 658 -8.39 7.50 17.18
CA PHE A 658 -7.21 7.37 18.05
C PHE A 658 -5.93 7.32 17.21
N VAL A 659 -4.84 7.82 17.78
CA VAL A 659 -3.53 7.86 17.12
C VAL A 659 -2.76 6.60 17.45
N ARG A 660 -2.11 6.02 16.44
CA ARG A 660 -1.31 4.80 16.56
C ARG A 660 0.18 5.12 16.55
N VAL A 661 0.61 6.08 15.74
CA VAL A 661 2.04 6.41 15.60
C VAL A 661 2.23 7.88 15.27
N VAL A 662 3.33 8.45 15.75
CA VAL A 662 3.82 9.78 15.37
C VAL A 662 5.31 9.66 15.06
N ARG A 663 5.76 10.31 13.99
CA ARG A 663 7.17 10.41 13.59
C ARG A 663 7.55 11.87 13.34
N GLU A 664 8.79 12.22 13.68
CA GLU A 664 9.37 13.51 13.29
C GLU A 664 10.21 13.32 12.04
N ASP A 665 10.11 14.28 11.11
CA ASP A 665 10.93 14.27 9.91
C ASP A 665 12.41 14.47 10.26
N PRO A 666 13.33 13.61 9.79
CA PRO A 666 14.75 13.69 10.13
C PRO A 666 15.48 14.87 9.48
N GLU A 667 14.94 15.44 8.41
CA GLU A 667 15.54 16.58 7.69
C GLU A 667 14.92 17.92 8.14
N ARG A 668 13.66 17.91 8.58
CA ARG A 668 12.89 19.11 8.92
C ARG A 668 12.32 19.07 10.33
N GLN A 669 13.01 19.72 11.26
CA GLN A 669 12.54 19.88 12.64
C GLN A 669 11.12 20.47 12.70
N GLY A 670 10.24 19.86 13.49
CA GLY A 670 8.85 20.31 13.65
C GLY A 670 7.89 19.89 12.51
N LEU A 671 8.36 19.22 11.46
CA LEU A 671 7.50 18.51 10.52
C LEU A 671 7.19 17.12 11.09
N LEU A 672 5.91 16.85 11.34
CA LEU A 672 5.46 15.61 11.99
C LEU A 672 4.47 14.85 11.13
N TYR A 673 4.52 13.52 11.20
CA TYR A 673 3.59 12.61 10.53
C TYR A 673 2.85 11.76 11.57
N ALA A 674 1.55 11.55 11.41
CA ALA A 674 0.75 10.73 12.31
C ALA A 674 -0.10 9.71 11.55
N GLY A 675 -0.01 8.45 11.98
CA GLY A 675 -0.89 7.36 11.56
C GLY A 675 -2.01 7.17 12.59
N THR A 676 -3.25 7.09 12.11
CA THR A 676 -4.45 6.96 12.95
C THR A 676 -5.31 5.76 12.54
N GLU A 677 -6.36 5.50 13.30
CA GLU A 677 -7.39 4.52 12.94
C GLU A 677 -8.11 4.85 11.61
N ALA A 678 -8.15 6.12 11.23
CA ALA A 678 -8.92 6.60 10.09
C ALA A 678 -8.07 7.00 8.87
N GLY A 679 -6.74 7.11 9.01
CA GLY A 679 -5.85 7.55 7.93
C GLY A 679 -4.60 8.28 8.39
N MET A 680 -3.96 8.98 7.43
CA MET A 680 -2.68 9.68 7.58
C MET A 680 -2.86 11.19 7.79
N PHE A 681 -2.02 11.77 8.64
CA PHE A 681 -1.99 13.20 8.94
C PHE A 681 -0.57 13.77 8.97
N VAL A 682 -0.44 15.07 8.70
CA VAL A 682 0.80 15.85 8.76
C VAL A 682 0.60 17.11 9.60
N SER A 683 1.64 17.53 10.30
CA SER A 683 1.71 18.82 10.97
C SER A 683 2.98 19.54 10.52
N PHE A 684 2.84 20.76 9.98
CA PHE A 684 3.96 21.59 9.55
C PHE A 684 4.48 22.56 10.62
N ASN A 685 3.91 22.51 11.83
CA ASN A 685 4.13 23.49 12.88
C ASN A 685 4.32 22.85 14.26
N ASP A 686 5.00 21.70 14.29
CA ASP A 686 5.43 21.04 15.53
C ASP A 686 4.25 20.58 16.44
N GLY A 687 3.20 20.07 15.79
CA GLY A 687 1.98 19.56 16.40
C GLY A 687 1.00 20.65 16.83
N GLY A 688 1.21 21.90 16.40
CA GLY A 688 0.27 22.99 16.64
C GLY A 688 -1.10 22.73 16.01
N VAL A 689 -1.13 22.20 14.78
CA VAL A 689 -2.35 21.68 14.15
C VAL A 689 -2.02 20.64 13.09
N TRP A 690 -2.89 19.64 12.99
CA TRP A 690 -2.78 18.52 12.06
C TRP A 690 -3.74 18.66 10.88
N HIS A 691 -3.27 18.19 9.73
CA HIS A 691 -4.00 18.17 8.46
C HIS A 691 -3.96 16.79 7.85
N SER A 692 -4.97 16.43 7.04
CA SER A 692 -4.98 15.14 6.35
C SER A 692 -3.83 15.05 5.34
N LEU A 693 -3.19 13.89 5.28
CA LEU A 693 -2.18 13.47 4.30
C LEU A 693 -2.64 12.17 3.60
N GLU A 694 -3.96 11.98 3.44
CA GLU A 694 -4.55 10.77 2.88
C GLU A 694 -4.25 10.62 1.38
N MET A 695 -4.39 11.69 0.57
CA MET A 695 -4.19 11.65 -0.89
C MET A 695 -5.00 10.51 -1.54
N ASN A 696 -4.33 9.55 -2.20
CA ASN A 696 -4.91 8.34 -2.80
C ASN A 696 -4.88 7.10 -1.88
N LEU A 697 -4.45 7.24 -0.62
CA LEU A 697 -4.44 6.15 0.35
C LEU A 697 -5.89 5.72 0.65
N PRO A 698 -6.21 4.41 0.66
CA PRO A 698 -7.55 3.94 0.99
C PRO A 698 -7.91 4.24 2.46
N PRO A 699 -9.21 4.25 2.82
CA PRO A 699 -9.63 4.38 4.22
C PRO A 699 -9.22 3.13 5.02
N VAL A 700 -8.05 3.17 5.65
CA VAL A 700 -7.43 2.04 6.35
C VAL A 700 -6.71 2.50 7.61
N PRO A 701 -6.72 1.70 8.70
CA PRO A 701 -5.89 1.99 9.86
C PRO A 701 -4.40 1.96 9.51
N ILE A 702 -3.68 2.99 9.94
CA ILE A 702 -2.22 3.09 9.79
C ILE A 702 -1.59 2.66 11.11
N THR A 703 -0.95 1.50 11.10
CA THR A 703 -0.47 0.86 12.34
C THR A 703 0.90 1.37 12.76
N ASP A 704 1.75 1.71 11.79
CA ASP A 704 3.12 2.17 12.05
C ASP A 704 3.72 2.90 10.84
N LEU A 705 4.77 3.68 11.10
CA LEU A 705 5.47 4.50 10.10
C LEU A 705 6.99 4.34 10.23
N SER A 706 7.70 4.33 9.09
CA SER A 706 9.16 4.42 9.01
C SER A 706 9.58 5.44 7.94
N LEU A 707 10.68 6.14 8.16
CA LEU A 707 11.29 7.04 7.18
C LEU A 707 12.62 6.45 6.71
N ARG A 708 12.81 6.35 5.39
CA ARG A 708 14.02 5.79 4.80
C ARG A 708 14.27 6.38 3.43
N GLN A 709 15.50 6.84 3.17
CA GLN A 709 15.96 7.29 1.85
C GLN A 709 14.99 8.27 1.16
N GLY A 710 14.57 9.33 1.87
CA GLY A 710 13.65 10.33 1.31
C GLY A 710 12.20 9.86 1.14
N SER A 711 11.84 8.68 1.67
CA SER A 711 10.49 8.11 1.58
C SER A 711 9.84 7.92 2.95
N LEU A 712 8.51 8.07 2.99
CA LEU A 712 7.68 7.71 4.15
C LEU A 712 6.96 6.38 3.87
N VAL A 713 7.25 5.36 4.67
CA VAL A 713 6.67 4.02 4.58
C VAL A 713 5.54 3.87 5.59
N ALA A 714 4.38 3.39 5.15
CA ALA A 714 3.22 3.11 5.98
C ALA A 714 2.88 1.61 6.01
N ALA A 715 2.82 1.05 7.22
CA ALA A 715 2.13 -0.21 7.46
C ALA A 715 0.63 0.05 7.63
N THR A 716 -0.18 -0.75 6.94
CA THR A 716 -1.63 -0.68 7.06
C THR A 716 -2.19 -1.99 7.60
N GLN A 717 -3.33 -1.89 8.29
CA GLN A 717 -4.06 -3.05 8.77
C GLN A 717 -5.14 -3.47 7.76
N GLY A 718 -4.74 -3.99 6.60
CA GLY A 718 -5.67 -4.57 5.62
C GLY A 718 -5.50 -4.11 4.18
N ARG A 719 -4.49 -3.28 3.88
CA ARG A 719 -4.16 -2.81 2.51
C ARG A 719 -2.66 -2.87 2.23
N GLY A 720 -1.91 -3.78 2.88
CA GLY A 720 -0.47 -3.98 2.69
C GLY A 720 0.40 -2.77 3.05
N PHE A 721 1.60 -2.67 2.45
CA PHE A 721 2.51 -1.54 2.60
C PHE A 721 2.32 -0.49 1.51
N TRP A 722 2.45 0.77 1.91
CA TRP A 722 2.43 1.94 1.02
C TRP A 722 3.66 2.80 1.26
N VAL A 723 4.15 3.45 0.20
CA VAL A 723 5.31 4.33 0.27
C VAL A 723 4.98 5.66 -0.41
N LEU A 724 5.21 6.75 0.29
CA LEU A 724 5.28 8.08 -0.30
C LEU A 724 6.75 8.31 -0.67
N ASP A 725 7.09 8.04 -1.94
CA ASP A 725 8.49 8.01 -2.39
C ASP A 725 9.17 9.39 -2.34
N ASP A 726 8.42 10.45 -2.67
CA ASP A 726 8.94 11.81 -2.90
C ASP A 726 8.69 12.73 -1.68
N LEU A 727 9.14 12.32 -0.48
CA LEU A 727 8.84 13.05 0.77
C LEU A 727 9.40 14.49 0.77
N PHE A 728 10.45 14.76 -0.03
CA PHE A 728 11.02 16.09 -0.20
C PHE A 728 9.99 17.13 -0.66
N VAL A 729 8.91 16.73 -1.35
CA VAL A 729 7.82 17.63 -1.75
C VAL A 729 7.02 18.09 -0.52
N VAL A 730 6.77 17.20 0.44
CA VAL A 730 6.10 17.56 1.71
C VAL A 730 7.01 18.46 2.55
N GLN A 731 8.31 18.19 2.56
CA GLN A 731 9.31 19.03 3.22
C GLN A 731 9.39 20.42 2.59
N ALA A 732 9.34 20.52 1.25
CA ALA A 732 9.28 21.80 0.54
C ALA A 732 7.98 22.57 0.83
N ALA A 733 6.84 21.88 0.93
CA ALA A 733 5.57 22.51 1.31
C ALA A 733 5.61 23.13 2.71
N ALA A 734 6.40 22.57 3.63
CA ALA A 734 6.63 23.15 4.96
C ALA A 734 7.34 24.52 4.88
N GLU A 735 8.18 24.74 3.87
CA GLU A 735 8.90 26.00 3.63
C GLU A 735 8.09 27.02 2.83
N GLY A 736 7.20 26.52 1.95
CA GLY A 736 6.36 27.31 1.05
C GLY A 736 6.55 26.88 -0.40
N ILE A 737 5.50 26.29 -0.99
CA ILE A 737 5.40 26.04 -2.44
C ILE A 737 4.36 27.00 -3.01
N GLY A 738 4.68 27.64 -4.13
CA GLY A 738 3.78 28.60 -4.79
C GLY A 738 4.10 30.07 -4.48
N ASP A 739 5.25 30.35 -3.86
CA ASP A 739 5.76 31.72 -3.65
C ASP A 739 6.22 32.39 -4.96
N ALA A 740 6.34 31.60 -6.04
CA ALA A 740 6.68 32.05 -7.39
C ALA A 740 5.68 31.48 -8.42
N PRO A 741 5.43 32.17 -9.56
CA PRO A 741 4.50 31.71 -10.60
C PRO A 741 4.84 30.33 -11.18
N VAL A 742 6.13 29.99 -11.19
CA VAL A 742 6.67 28.67 -11.54
C VAL A 742 7.73 28.32 -10.49
N GLN A 743 7.61 27.14 -9.89
CA GLN A 743 8.58 26.63 -8.92
C GLN A 743 8.86 25.17 -9.23
N VAL A 744 10.11 24.82 -9.54
CA VAL A 744 10.54 23.43 -9.79
C VAL A 744 11.15 22.82 -8.52
N LEU A 745 10.89 21.53 -8.31
CA LEU A 745 11.36 20.74 -7.19
C LEU A 745 11.82 19.37 -7.70
N THR A 746 12.90 18.84 -7.16
CA THR A 746 13.41 17.50 -7.43
C THR A 746 14.12 17.00 -6.19
N ASP A 747 14.26 15.69 -6.07
CA ASP A 747 15.16 15.11 -5.07
C ASP A 747 16.62 15.43 -5.42
N ASP A 748 17.48 15.50 -4.41
CA ASP A 748 18.91 15.82 -4.55
C ASP A 748 19.65 14.74 -5.34
N ALA A 749 19.19 13.49 -5.26
CA ALA A 749 19.78 12.36 -5.94
C ALA A 749 18.73 11.46 -6.64
N ALA A 750 18.93 11.18 -7.92
CA ALA A 750 18.11 10.26 -8.70
C ALA A 750 18.93 9.03 -9.09
N VAL A 751 18.57 7.85 -8.58
CA VAL A 751 19.31 6.61 -8.86
C VAL A 751 18.81 5.94 -10.14
N LEU A 752 19.70 5.70 -11.09
CA LEU A 752 19.41 4.92 -12.29
C LEU A 752 19.41 3.43 -11.98
N LEU A 753 18.25 2.91 -11.58
CA LEU A 753 18.02 1.47 -11.48
C LEU A 753 17.32 0.96 -12.73
N GLY A 754 18.02 0.08 -13.47
CA GLY A 754 17.44 -0.62 -14.61
C GLY A 754 16.46 -1.70 -14.18
N ASN A 755 15.30 -1.75 -14.83
CA ASN A 755 14.35 -2.86 -14.69
C ASN A 755 14.68 -3.95 -15.72
N ARG A 756 14.62 -5.20 -15.31
CA ARG A 756 14.73 -6.44 -16.10
C ARG A 756 13.32 -6.96 -16.38
N GLY A 757 13.13 -7.66 -17.49
CA GLY A 757 11.86 -8.36 -17.77
C GLY A 757 10.71 -7.46 -18.21
N TRP A 758 9.52 -8.07 -18.26
CA TRP A 758 8.29 -7.51 -18.83
C TRP A 758 7.57 -6.59 -17.83
N ARG A 759 6.51 -5.90 -18.28
CA ARG A 759 5.67 -5.04 -17.44
C ARG A 759 5.13 -5.78 -16.20
N SER A 760 4.83 -5.04 -15.14
CA SER A 760 4.20 -5.57 -13.92
C SER A 760 2.96 -6.41 -14.25
N GLY A 761 2.80 -7.54 -13.58
CA GLY A 761 1.61 -8.39 -13.64
C GLY A 761 0.44 -7.88 -12.79
N ASP A 762 -0.70 -8.57 -12.88
CA ASP A 762 -1.96 -8.19 -12.22
C ASP A 762 -1.93 -8.32 -10.68
N PHE A 763 -0.89 -8.95 -10.11
CA PHE A 763 -0.75 -9.22 -8.67
C PHE A 763 0.62 -8.78 -8.12
N GLU A 764 1.13 -7.67 -8.64
CA GLU A 764 2.41 -7.11 -8.26
C GLU A 764 2.24 -5.66 -7.80
N GLY A 765 3.02 -5.27 -6.78
CA GLY A 765 3.19 -3.87 -6.41
C GLY A 765 3.88 -3.09 -7.52
N GLN A 766 3.76 -1.76 -7.46
CA GLN A 766 4.35 -0.91 -8.49
C GLN A 766 5.78 -0.55 -8.11
N ASN A 767 6.68 -0.52 -9.09
CA ASN A 767 7.98 0.13 -8.91
C ASN A 767 7.83 1.65 -8.95
N PRO A 768 8.66 2.42 -8.21
CA PRO A 768 8.71 3.85 -8.42
C PRO A 768 9.24 4.13 -9.84
N PRO A 769 8.91 5.29 -10.44
CA PRO A 769 9.47 5.68 -11.73
C PRO A 769 11.00 5.55 -11.76
N SER A 770 11.58 5.19 -12.91
CA SER A 770 13.04 5.23 -13.09
C SER A 770 13.50 6.65 -13.41
N GLY A 771 14.72 6.98 -12.97
CA GLY A 771 15.36 8.27 -13.24
C GLY A 771 14.90 9.36 -12.27
N ALA A 772 14.96 10.61 -12.71
CA ALA A 772 14.66 11.77 -11.86
C ALA A 772 13.19 12.17 -11.98
N ARG A 773 12.53 12.35 -10.83
CA ARG A 773 11.16 12.85 -10.77
C ARG A 773 11.17 14.36 -10.52
N ILE A 774 10.64 15.09 -11.50
CA ILE A 774 10.64 16.55 -11.53
C ILE A 774 9.23 17.01 -11.20
N TYR A 775 9.08 17.58 -10.02
CA TYR A 775 7.86 18.26 -9.61
C TYR A 775 7.93 19.73 -9.98
N TYR A 776 6.79 20.31 -10.33
CA TYR A 776 6.71 21.75 -10.58
C TYR A 776 5.32 22.29 -10.25
N TYR A 777 5.31 23.39 -9.52
CA TYR A 777 4.11 24.16 -9.24
C TYR A 777 3.90 25.23 -10.32
N LEU A 778 2.67 25.36 -10.78
CA LEU A 778 2.24 26.43 -11.68
C LEU A 778 1.11 27.23 -11.01
N GLU A 779 1.30 28.54 -10.86
CA GLU A 779 0.23 29.42 -10.38
C GLU A 779 -0.98 29.39 -11.33
N ASN A 780 -0.71 29.37 -12.65
CA ASN A 780 -1.72 29.34 -13.69
C ASN A 780 -1.43 28.19 -14.68
N ALA A 781 -2.48 27.50 -15.10
CA ALA A 781 -2.39 26.47 -16.14
C ALA A 781 -1.88 27.07 -17.47
N VAL A 782 -1.23 26.24 -18.30
CA VAL A 782 -0.88 26.60 -19.69
C VAL A 782 -1.90 25.97 -20.63
N GLY A 783 -2.50 26.81 -21.49
CA GLY A 783 -3.47 26.35 -22.47
C GLY A 783 -2.86 25.38 -23.49
N LYS A 784 -3.65 24.40 -23.95
CA LYS A 784 -3.21 23.44 -24.99
C LYS A 784 -2.83 24.10 -26.32
N ASP A 785 -3.40 25.26 -26.60
CA ASP A 785 -3.13 26.06 -27.81
C ASP A 785 -2.31 27.32 -27.49
N ALA A 786 -1.63 27.37 -26.33
CA ALA A 786 -0.80 28.51 -25.97
C ALA A 786 0.37 28.67 -26.97
N GLU A 787 0.63 29.91 -27.39
CA GLU A 787 1.75 30.22 -28.29
C GLU A 787 3.12 29.78 -27.73
N ALA A 788 3.26 29.78 -26.41
CA ALA A 788 4.40 29.22 -25.70
C ALA A 788 3.95 28.04 -24.81
N PRO A 789 4.22 26.78 -25.19
CA PRO A 789 3.93 25.63 -24.34
C PRO A 789 4.82 25.64 -23.09
N LEU A 790 4.35 24.97 -22.03
CA LEU A 790 5.23 24.56 -20.94
C LEU A 790 6.37 23.71 -21.50
N ARG A 791 7.60 23.99 -21.07
CA ARG A 791 8.81 23.26 -21.44
C ARG A 791 9.57 22.82 -20.19
N ILE A 792 10.04 21.58 -20.20
CA ILE A 792 10.98 21.03 -19.21
C ILE A 792 12.28 20.71 -19.96
N GLU A 793 13.38 21.28 -19.47
CA GLU A 793 14.72 21.07 -20.01
C GLU A 793 15.61 20.47 -18.94
N ILE A 794 16.43 19.50 -19.32
CA ILE A 794 17.51 18.98 -18.48
C ILE A 794 18.81 19.47 -19.06
N LEU A 795 19.60 20.12 -18.21
CA LEU A 795 20.90 20.68 -18.56
C LEU A 795 21.99 19.87 -17.88
N ASP A 796 23.09 19.63 -18.58
CA ASP A 796 24.28 19.04 -17.99
C ASP A 796 25.06 20.06 -17.13
N SER A 797 26.18 19.62 -16.57
CA SER A 797 27.07 20.47 -15.76
C SER A 797 27.73 21.63 -16.52
N GLY A 798 27.75 21.59 -17.86
CA GLY A 798 28.22 22.68 -18.73
C GLY A 798 27.14 23.71 -19.05
N GLY A 799 25.86 23.41 -18.74
CA GLY A 799 24.72 24.25 -19.08
C GLY A 799 24.13 23.97 -20.46
N GLU A 800 24.54 22.88 -21.11
CA GLU A 800 23.97 22.44 -22.39
C GLU A 800 22.68 21.66 -22.16
N VAL A 801 21.65 21.93 -22.96
CA VAL A 801 20.37 21.21 -22.90
C VAL A 801 20.57 19.83 -23.50
N VAL A 802 20.46 18.79 -22.66
CA VAL A 802 20.60 17.39 -23.05
C VAL A 802 19.26 16.68 -23.28
N ARG A 803 18.17 17.27 -22.78
CA ARG A 803 16.81 16.76 -22.93
C ARG A 803 15.83 17.94 -22.94
N SER A 804 14.93 18.01 -23.92
CA SER A 804 13.84 18.99 -23.95
C SER A 804 12.49 18.32 -24.24
N VAL A 805 11.51 18.58 -23.39
CA VAL A 805 10.12 18.13 -23.59
C VAL A 805 9.14 19.28 -23.42
N ALA A 806 8.07 19.28 -24.21
CA ALA A 806 7.04 20.31 -24.18
C ALA A 806 5.66 19.69 -23.87
N SER A 807 4.75 20.52 -23.37
CA SER A 807 3.34 20.15 -23.10
C SER A 807 2.45 20.03 -24.34
N GLN A 808 3.02 20.20 -25.53
CA GLN A 808 2.34 20.16 -26.83
C GLN A 808 3.14 19.31 -27.83
N GLU A 809 2.44 18.85 -28.87
CA GLU A 809 3.01 18.01 -29.93
C GLU A 809 4.04 18.77 -30.80
N SER A 810 5.22 18.19 -30.94
CA SER A 810 6.31 18.62 -31.82
C SER A 810 6.29 17.92 -33.18
N ASP A 811 6.95 18.50 -34.20
CA ASP A 811 7.17 17.85 -35.51
C ASP A 811 7.84 16.48 -35.37
N ARG A 812 8.77 16.37 -34.41
CA ARG A 812 9.45 15.11 -34.12
C ARG A 812 8.48 14.04 -33.63
N GLU A 813 7.54 14.37 -32.76
CA GLU A 813 6.54 13.42 -32.27
C GLU A 813 5.56 12.98 -33.36
N ARG A 814 5.17 13.90 -34.26
CA ARG A 814 4.40 13.54 -35.47
C ARG A 814 5.14 12.52 -36.31
N CYS A 815 6.43 12.75 -36.55
CA CYS A 815 7.26 11.81 -37.29
C CYS A 815 7.39 10.45 -36.56
N LEU A 816 7.56 10.44 -35.23
CA LEU A 816 7.59 9.19 -34.46
C LEU A 816 6.28 8.40 -34.53
N LEU A 817 5.13 9.09 -34.60
CA LEU A 817 3.84 8.44 -34.80
C LEU A 817 3.74 7.79 -36.18
N VAL A 818 4.19 8.47 -37.24
CA VAL A 818 4.25 7.93 -38.60
C VAL A 818 5.14 6.68 -38.67
N ASN A 819 6.24 6.68 -37.93
CA ASN A 819 7.21 5.57 -37.87
C ASN A 819 6.88 4.49 -36.83
N SER A 820 5.72 4.57 -36.17
CA SER A 820 5.42 3.67 -35.05
C SER A 820 5.07 2.25 -35.53
N ASP A 821 5.67 1.23 -34.89
CA ASP A 821 5.28 -0.16 -35.12
C ASP A 821 3.85 -0.37 -34.58
N PRO A 822 2.88 -0.86 -35.38
CA PRO A 822 1.52 -1.11 -34.92
C PRO A 822 1.42 -2.08 -33.72
N ARG A 823 2.41 -2.94 -33.51
CA ARG A 823 2.52 -3.90 -32.40
C ARG A 823 3.07 -3.23 -31.14
N ARG A 824 3.80 -2.12 -31.28
CA ARG A 824 4.36 -1.30 -30.20
C ARG A 824 4.14 0.18 -30.51
N PRO A 825 2.88 0.65 -30.56
CA PRO A 825 2.57 1.99 -30.99
C PRO A 825 3.25 3.01 -30.07
N TYR A 826 3.91 4.00 -30.68
CA TYR A 826 4.47 5.12 -29.95
C TYR A 826 3.34 5.88 -29.25
N ARG A 827 3.49 6.13 -27.95
CA ARG A 827 2.54 6.89 -27.14
C ARG A 827 3.26 8.12 -26.61
N PRO A 828 3.06 9.31 -27.19
CA PRO A 828 3.66 10.51 -26.67
C PRO A 828 3.16 10.77 -25.24
N SER A 829 4.04 11.31 -24.41
CA SER A 829 3.78 11.60 -23.00
C SER A 829 4.17 13.03 -22.72
N TYR A 830 3.18 13.92 -22.73
CA TYR A 830 3.37 15.34 -22.49
C TYR A 830 3.39 15.65 -20.99
N PRO A 831 4.29 16.52 -20.51
CA PRO A 831 4.22 17.03 -19.15
C PRO A 831 2.87 17.76 -18.92
N PRO A 832 2.17 17.47 -17.81
CA PRO A 832 0.91 18.14 -17.50
C PRO A 832 1.11 19.63 -17.18
N ALA A 833 0.30 20.50 -17.76
CA ALA A 833 0.41 21.95 -17.53
C ALA A 833 -0.81 22.52 -16.78
N LYS A 834 -1.24 21.85 -15.70
CA LYS A 834 -2.38 22.27 -14.87
C LYS A 834 -1.91 23.29 -13.83
N ALA A 835 -2.80 24.16 -13.34
CA ALA A 835 -2.49 24.94 -12.15
C ALA A 835 -2.31 24.01 -10.93
N GLY A 836 -1.45 24.39 -9.98
CA GLY A 836 -1.07 23.55 -8.84
C GLY A 836 0.19 22.72 -9.10
N LEU A 837 0.38 21.68 -8.29
CA LEU A 837 1.53 20.79 -8.36
C LEU A 837 1.37 19.79 -9.52
N ASN A 838 2.41 19.65 -10.31
CA ASN A 838 2.52 18.72 -11.42
C ASN A 838 3.80 17.90 -11.28
N ALA A 839 3.86 16.75 -11.95
CA ALA A 839 5.05 15.90 -11.98
C ALA A 839 5.34 15.39 -13.39
N TRP A 840 6.62 15.24 -13.70
CA TRP A 840 7.11 14.55 -14.89
C TRP A 840 8.39 13.78 -14.56
N SER A 841 8.56 12.59 -15.12
CA SER A 841 9.73 11.74 -14.85
C SER A 841 10.67 11.73 -16.04
N TRP A 842 11.90 12.17 -15.80
CA TRP A 842 13.00 11.97 -16.73
C TRP A 842 13.60 10.59 -16.51
N LYS A 843 13.63 9.74 -17.54
CA LYS A 843 14.15 8.37 -17.41
C LYS A 843 15.67 8.28 -17.39
N GLY A 844 16.36 9.43 -17.44
CA GLY A 844 17.81 9.49 -17.61
C GLY A 844 18.24 9.22 -19.05
N ASP A 845 17.40 9.54 -20.04
CA ASP A 845 17.70 9.47 -21.46
C ASP A 845 18.07 10.83 -22.04
N LEU A 846 19.04 10.88 -22.95
CA LEU A 846 19.33 12.07 -23.74
C LEU A 846 18.26 12.27 -24.82
N ASP A 847 18.25 13.44 -25.44
CA ASP A 847 17.39 13.67 -26.59
C ASP A 847 17.63 12.64 -27.69
N GLY A 848 16.51 12.27 -28.33
CA GLY A 848 16.54 11.21 -29.32
C GLY A 848 17.03 11.69 -30.67
N PHE A 849 17.43 10.74 -31.50
CA PHE A 849 17.96 11.00 -32.84
C PHE A 849 16.95 11.73 -33.74
N PRO A 850 17.42 12.42 -34.80
CA PRO A 850 16.60 13.04 -35.82
C PRO A 850 15.58 12.04 -36.37
N CYS A 851 14.35 12.51 -36.59
CA CYS A 851 13.29 11.68 -37.13
C CYS A 851 13.03 12.04 -38.60
N VAL A 852 13.09 11.02 -39.46
CA VAL A 852 12.71 11.10 -40.88
C VAL A 852 11.51 10.16 -41.06
N GLU A 853 10.44 10.61 -41.69
CA GLU A 853 9.25 9.76 -41.91
C GLU A 853 9.58 8.54 -42.77
N HIS A 854 8.85 7.45 -42.57
CA HIS A 854 9.05 6.16 -43.25
C HIS A 854 10.42 5.52 -42.97
N ILE A 855 10.83 5.50 -41.70
CA ILE A 855 11.95 4.69 -41.22
C ILE A 855 11.52 3.84 -40.02
N THR A 856 11.92 2.57 -40.02
CA THR A 856 11.65 1.63 -38.93
C THR A 856 12.96 1.07 -38.41
N LEU A 857 13.30 1.33 -37.14
CA LEU A 857 14.48 0.77 -36.47
C LEU A 857 14.01 -0.01 -35.23
N TYR A 858 14.54 -1.22 -34.99
CA TYR A 858 14.10 -2.11 -33.90
C TYR A 858 14.12 -1.46 -32.51
N ASP A 859 15.23 -0.79 -32.17
CA ASP A 859 15.36 -0.02 -30.92
C ASP A 859 14.83 1.43 -31.05
N GLY A 860 14.14 1.78 -32.14
CA GLY A 860 13.57 3.11 -32.38
C GLY A 860 14.59 4.26 -32.36
N LEU A 861 14.08 5.48 -32.23
CA LEU A 861 14.85 6.74 -32.30
C LEU A 861 15.00 7.44 -30.93
N HIS A 862 14.98 6.70 -29.83
CA HIS A 862 15.25 7.29 -28.51
C HIS A 862 16.76 7.47 -28.29
N GLY A 863 17.13 8.48 -27.50
CA GLY A 863 18.53 8.78 -27.20
C GLY A 863 19.14 7.76 -26.23
N PRO A 864 20.48 7.68 -26.15
CA PRO A 864 21.15 6.83 -25.20
C PRO A 864 21.00 7.34 -23.77
N SER A 865 21.38 6.52 -22.79
CA SER A 865 21.35 6.90 -21.38
C SER A 865 22.30 8.07 -21.09
N ALA A 866 21.86 8.97 -20.21
CA ALA A 866 22.64 10.07 -19.68
C ALA A 866 23.70 9.52 -18.69
N PRO A 867 24.94 10.05 -18.71
CA PRO A 867 25.95 9.65 -17.74
C PRO A 867 25.57 10.09 -16.32
N ALA A 868 26.03 9.37 -15.32
CA ALA A 868 25.94 9.82 -13.94
C ALA A 868 26.70 11.15 -13.76
N GLY A 869 26.16 12.04 -12.93
CA GLY A 869 26.71 13.38 -12.72
C GLY A 869 25.66 14.39 -12.32
N ARG A 870 26.07 15.66 -12.22
CA ARG A 870 25.17 16.76 -11.84
C ARG A 870 24.42 17.30 -13.05
N TYR A 871 23.11 17.46 -12.87
CA TYR A 871 22.20 18.04 -13.85
C TYR A 871 21.37 19.18 -13.24
N THR A 872 20.77 19.99 -14.09
CA THR A 872 19.79 21.02 -13.72
C THR A 872 18.49 20.79 -14.46
N ALA A 873 17.39 20.67 -13.73
CA ALA A 873 16.05 20.70 -14.29
C ALA A 873 15.56 22.15 -14.38
N ARG A 874 15.19 22.58 -15.58
CA ARG A 874 14.61 23.91 -15.86
C ARG A 874 13.18 23.75 -16.35
N VAL A 875 12.23 24.42 -15.69
CA VAL A 875 10.83 24.48 -16.13
C VAL A 875 10.50 25.90 -16.54
N SER A 876 9.97 26.06 -17.76
CA SER A 876 9.54 27.35 -18.29
C SER A 876 8.06 27.31 -18.69
N ALA A 877 7.27 28.26 -18.19
CA ALA A 877 5.84 28.39 -18.47
C ALA A 877 5.36 29.83 -18.25
N ASN A 878 4.43 30.32 -19.08
CA ASN A 878 3.82 31.65 -18.94
C ASN A 878 4.83 32.82 -18.81
N GLY A 879 5.98 32.74 -19.48
CA GLY A 879 7.04 33.75 -19.42
C GLY A 879 7.91 33.72 -18.15
N HIS A 880 7.72 32.73 -17.29
CA HIS A 880 8.51 32.50 -16.08
C HIS A 880 9.34 31.20 -16.20
N THR A 881 10.50 31.18 -15.55
CA THR A 881 11.41 30.04 -15.52
C THR A 881 11.85 29.77 -14.09
N SER A 882 11.96 28.48 -13.74
CA SER A 882 12.48 28.00 -12.46
C SER A 882 13.48 26.87 -12.69
N GLU A 883 14.52 26.79 -11.87
CA GLU A 883 15.60 25.81 -11.97
C GLU A 883 15.89 25.14 -10.64
N THR A 884 16.29 23.88 -10.68
CA THR A 884 16.83 23.13 -9.54
C THR A 884 17.88 22.14 -10.00
N SER A 885 18.90 21.89 -9.18
CA SER A 885 19.97 20.94 -9.48
C SER A 885 19.74 19.61 -8.77
N PHE A 886 20.22 18.52 -9.36
CA PHE A 886 20.22 17.19 -8.77
C PHE A 886 21.40 16.37 -9.29
N GLU A 887 21.71 15.28 -8.60
CA GLU A 887 22.71 14.30 -9.01
C GLU A 887 22.04 13.06 -9.60
N LEU A 888 22.41 12.69 -10.82
CA LEU A 888 22.05 11.40 -11.41
C LEU A 888 23.08 10.37 -10.96
N VAL A 889 22.68 9.43 -10.11
CA VAL A 889 23.57 8.44 -9.52
C VAL A 889 23.55 7.14 -10.33
N ALA A 890 24.74 6.62 -10.65
CA ALA A 890 24.89 5.35 -11.35
C ALA A 890 24.41 4.17 -10.49
N ASP A 891 23.98 3.09 -11.15
CA ASP A 891 23.66 1.83 -10.46
C ASP A 891 24.88 1.36 -9.62
N PRO A 892 24.80 1.34 -8.28
CA PRO A 892 25.94 1.02 -7.40
C PRO A 892 26.43 -0.42 -7.55
N ARG A 893 25.63 -1.28 -8.18
CA ARG A 893 25.98 -2.69 -8.45
C ARG A 893 26.90 -2.85 -9.65
N ARG A 894 27.11 -1.78 -10.44
CA ARG A 894 28.04 -1.79 -11.58
C ARG A 894 29.45 -1.44 -11.10
N SER A 895 30.38 -2.40 -11.22
CA SER A 895 31.80 -2.18 -10.99
C SER A 895 32.50 -1.67 -12.25
N ALA A 896 32.89 -0.39 -12.26
CA ALA A 896 33.73 0.20 -13.29
C ALA A 896 34.50 1.39 -12.72
N SER A 897 35.76 1.55 -13.13
CA SER A 897 36.59 2.72 -12.84
C SER A 897 36.09 3.97 -13.57
N ASP A 898 36.48 5.15 -13.09
CA ASP A 898 36.11 6.42 -13.73
C ASP A 898 36.60 6.51 -15.17
N LEU A 899 37.80 5.98 -15.46
CA LEU A 899 38.35 5.92 -16.81
C LEU A 899 37.50 5.06 -17.75
N GLU A 900 37.06 3.89 -17.29
CA GLU A 900 36.19 3.01 -18.08
C GLU A 900 34.81 3.66 -18.35
N ARG A 901 34.30 4.45 -17.39
CA ARG A 901 33.05 5.21 -17.58
C ARG A 901 33.21 6.34 -18.59
N VAL A 902 34.32 7.07 -18.53
CA VAL A 902 34.66 8.12 -19.51
C VAL A 902 34.81 7.51 -20.91
N GLU A 903 35.51 6.38 -21.03
CA GLU A 903 35.66 5.70 -22.32
C GLU A 903 34.32 5.20 -22.84
N TRP A 904 33.52 4.54 -22.00
CA TRP A 904 32.16 4.11 -22.35
C TRP A 904 31.33 5.25 -22.90
N ARG A 905 31.34 6.40 -22.24
CA ARG A 905 30.60 7.57 -22.70
C ARG A 905 31.11 8.08 -24.05
N ALA A 906 32.42 8.21 -24.21
CA ALA A 906 33.02 8.67 -25.46
C ALA A 906 32.65 7.79 -26.67
N ARG A 907 32.51 6.47 -26.47
CA ARG A 907 32.10 5.55 -27.56
C ARG A 907 30.61 5.62 -27.88
N ILE A 908 29.76 5.85 -26.89
CA ILE A 908 28.34 6.15 -27.13
C ILE A 908 28.20 7.45 -27.90
N ASP A 909 28.91 8.50 -27.50
CA ASP A 909 28.88 9.81 -28.18
C ASP A 909 29.32 9.69 -29.63
N GLU A 910 30.42 8.98 -29.87
CA GLU A 910 30.94 8.76 -31.21
C GLU A 910 29.93 8.03 -32.11
N ALA A 911 29.37 6.91 -31.64
CA ALA A 911 28.38 6.14 -32.38
C ALA A 911 27.08 6.94 -32.60
N SER A 912 26.66 7.73 -31.60
CA SER A 912 25.47 8.59 -31.67
C SER A 912 25.63 9.70 -32.69
N ASN A 913 26.80 10.36 -32.74
CA ASN A 913 27.11 11.39 -33.73
C ASN A 913 27.11 10.84 -35.16
N LEU A 914 27.59 9.61 -35.36
CA LEU A 914 27.53 8.94 -36.66
C LEU A 914 26.08 8.70 -37.09
N LEU A 915 25.22 8.20 -36.19
CA LEU A 915 23.81 7.95 -36.49
C LEU A 915 23.03 9.26 -36.74
N ASP A 916 23.26 10.28 -35.91
CA ASP A 916 22.65 11.60 -36.04
C ASP A 916 22.96 12.24 -37.40
N GLY A 917 24.26 12.28 -37.76
CA GLY A 917 24.70 12.78 -39.05
C GLY A 917 24.12 11.97 -40.21
N LEU A 918 24.02 10.65 -40.09
CA LEU A 918 23.46 9.78 -41.12
C LEU A 918 21.96 10.04 -41.34
N LEU A 919 21.18 10.18 -40.27
CA LEU A 919 19.73 10.46 -40.35
C LEU A 919 19.45 11.88 -40.81
N THR A 920 20.25 12.86 -40.39
CA THR A 920 20.17 14.23 -40.91
C THR A 920 20.42 14.25 -42.42
N ASN A 921 21.49 13.57 -42.87
CA ASN A 921 21.81 13.45 -44.28
C ASN A 921 20.70 12.75 -45.10
N LEU A 922 20.01 11.77 -44.51
CA LEU A 922 18.86 11.10 -45.11
C LEU A 922 17.68 12.05 -45.30
N GLY A 923 17.35 12.84 -44.27
CA GLY A 923 16.32 13.88 -44.35
C GLY A 923 16.60 14.90 -45.44
N ASP A 924 17.84 15.42 -45.50
CA ASP A 924 18.27 16.37 -46.53
C ASP A 924 18.09 15.78 -47.94
N LEU A 925 18.57 14.55 -48.16
CA LEU A 925 18.52 13.93 -49.49
C LEU A 925 17.09 13.59 -49.93
N ARG A 926 16.20 13.19 -49.02
CA ARG A 926 14.76 13.03 -49.31
C ARG A 926 14.07 14.34 -49.65
N SER A 927 14.47 15.44 -48.99
CA SER A 927 14.00 16.79 -49.34
C SER A 927 14.48 17.19 -50.75
N VAL A 928 15.75 16.96 -51.06
CA VAL A 928 16.33 17.17 -52.41
C VAL A 928 15.59 16.31 -53.44
N GLU A 929 15.35 15.04 -53.16
CA GLU A 929 14.61 14.11 -54.02
C GLU A 929 13.22 14.67 -54.36
N SER A 930 12.47 15.10 -53.35
CA SER A 930 11.12 15.65 -53.51
C SER A 930 11.12 16.90 -54.40
N GLN A 931 12.11 17.78 -54.21
CA GLN A 931 12.28 18.99 -55.02
C GLN A 931 12.68 18.66 -56.47
N VAL A 932 13.60 17.71 -56.68
CA VAL A 932 13.98 17.25 -58.03
C VAL A 932 12.76 16.63 -58.73
N ARG A 933 11.99 15.75 -58.06
CA ARG A 933 10.77 15.18 -58.64
C ARG A 933 9.76 16.26 -59.03
N ALA A 934 9.54 17.25 -58.18
CA ALA A 934 8.66 18.37 -58.48
C ALA A 934 9.14 19.16 -59.70
N LEU A 935 10.45 19.43 -59.79
CA LEU A 935 11.07 20.14 -60.91
C LEU A 935 10.96 19.35 -62.22
N LEU A 936 11.21 18.04 -62.20
CA LEU A 936 11.05 17.16 -63.36
C LEU A 936 9.60 17.11 -63.84
N ASN A 937 8.64 17.01 -62.92
CA ASN A 937 7.22 16.96 -63.25
C ASN A 937 6.71 18.28 -63.86
N GLN A 938 7.28 19.41 -63.46
CA GLN A 938 6.93 20.73 -64.03
C GLN A 938 7.55 20.95 -65.42
N HIS A 939 8.60 20.21 -65.77
CA HIS A 939 9.37 20.38 -67.01
C HIS A 939 9.55 19.05 -67.77
N PRO A 940 8.46 18.37 -68.17
CA PRO A 940 8.53 17.06 -68.80
C PRO A 940 9.31 17.05 -70.13
N ASP A 941 9.33 18.18 -70.85
CA ASP A 941 9.96 18.30 -72.17
C ASP A 941 11.45 18.69 -72.12
N ALA A 942 12.01 18.95 -70.94
CA ALA A 942 13.39 19.39 -70.77
C ALA A 942 14.38 18.20 -70.72
N GLU A 943 14.70 17.58 -71.87
CA GLU A 943 15.48 16.33 -71.96
C GLU A 943 16.78 16.33 -71.13
N ALA A 944 17.55 17.42 -71.14
CA ALA A 944 18.80 17.52 -70.38
C ALA A 944 18.59 17.52 -68.86
N LEU A 945 17.53 18.19 -68.40
CA LEU A 945 17.12 18.19 -66.99
C LEU A 945 16.59 16.81 -66.61
N GLN A 946 15.73 16.20 -67.44
CA GLN A 946 15.17 14.86 -67.19
C GLN A 946 16.28 13.83 -66.99
N LYS A 947 17.27 13.80 -67.89
CA LYS A 947 18.39 12.86 -67.80
C LYS A 947 19.19 13.02 -66.51
N THR A 948 19.60 14.25 -66.16
CA THR A 948 20.40 14.50 -64.94
C THR A 948 19.57 14.29 -63.68
N GLY A 949 18.29 14.68 -63.70
CA GLY A 949 17.36 14.48 -62.60
C GLY A 949 17.09 13.00 -62.33
N GLU A 950 16.84 12.18 -63.35
CA GLU A 950 16.69 10.72 -63.18
C GLU A 950 17.96 10.08 -62.61
N GLN A 951 19.15 10.54 -63.03
CA GLN A 951 20.42 10.09 -62.45
C GLN A 951 20.55 10.50 -60.98
N ALA A 952 20.15 11.72 -60.63
CA ALA A 952 20.11 12.21 -59.25
C ALA A 952 19.16 11.36 -58.39
N LEU A 953 17.92 11.15 -58.84
CA LEU A 953 16.92 10.36 -58.13
C LEU A 953 17.39 8.93 -57.87
N LYS A 954 17.98 8.27 -58.88
CA LYS A 954 18.53 6.92 -58.73
C LYS A 954 19.71 6.87 -57.76
N ALA A 955 20.58 7.88 -57.77
CA ALA A 955 21.71 7.94 -56.86
C ALA A 955 21.26 8.20 -55.41
N ILE A 956 20.25 9.06 -55.23
CA ILE A 956 19.63 9.32 -53.92
C ILE A 956 18.95 8.06 -53.39
N GLU A 957 18.15 7.35 -54.21
CA GLU A 957 17.51 6.09 -53.82
C GLU A 957 18.53 5.02 -53.41
N ALA A 958 19.62 4.88 -54.15
CA ALA A 958 20.69 3.96 -53.79
C ALA A 958 21.38 4.34 -52.47
N TRP A 959 21.53 5.63 -52.20
CA TRP A 959 22.06 6.13 -50.93
C TRP A 959 21.08 5.87 -49.78
N ASP A 960 19.79 6.16 -49.97
CA ASP A 960 18.69 5.91 -49.01
C ASP A 960 18.66 4.44 -48.59
N HIS A 961 18.64 3.52 -49.57
CA HIS A 961 18.62 2.08 -49.33
C HIS A 961 19.93 1.55 -48.71
N ALA A 962 21.04 2.28 -48.79
CA ALA A 962 22.26 1.93 -48.07
C ALA A 962 22.20 2.34 -46.58
N VAL A 963 21.36 3.32 -46.25
CA VAL A 963 21.16 3.82 -44.89
C VAL A 963 20.07 3.04 -44.15
N ILE A 964 18.92 2.83 -44.81
CA ILE A 964 17.77 2.12 -44.25
C ILE A 964 17.29 0.98 -45.14
N GLN A 965 16.50 0.06 -44.58
CA GLN A 965 15.79 -0.96 -45.34
C GLN A 965 14.34 -0.52 -45.60
N PRO A 966 13.94 -0.19 -46.84
CA PRO A 966 12.59 0.31 -47.13
C PRO A 966 11.47 -0.72 -46.89
N LEU A 967 11.83 -2.01 -46.81
CA LEU A 967 10.88 -3.08 -46.52
C LEU A 967 10.55 -3.22 -45.03
N HIS A 968 11.30 -2.55 -44.15
CA HIS A 968 11.02 -2.56 -42.70
C HIS A 968 9.82 -1.66 -42.37
N GLN A 969 8.70 -2.28 -42.03
CA GLN A 969 7.46 -1.63 -41.59
C GLN A 969 7.14 -1.95 -40.12
N THR A 970 7.73 -3.01 -39.58
CA THR A 970 7.64 -3.43 -38.18
C THR A 970 9.03 -3.75 -37.63
N TYR A 971 9.18 -3.76 -36.32
CA TYR A 971 10.45 -4.06 -35.67
C TYR A 971 10.98 -5.48 -36.00
N GLU A 972 10.14 -6.48 -36.28
CA GLU A 972 10.62 -7.86 -36.54
C GLU A 972 10.91 -8.10 -38.02
N ASP A 973 10.77 -7.09 -38.88
CA ASP A 973 11.12 -7.21 -40.30
C ASP A 973 12.64 -7.38 -40.51
N GLU A 974 13.45 -7.08 -39.50
CA GLU A 974 14.88 -7.40 -39.48
C GLU A 974 15.17 -8.91 -39.52
N ASP A 975 14.20 -9.75 -39.15
CA ASP A 975 14.30 -11.22 -39.31
C ASP A 975 14.21 -11.65 -40.78
N ALA A 976 13.54 -10.84 -41.61
CA ALA A 976 13.27 -11.16 -43.01
C ALA A 976 14.19 -10.41 -43.99
N TRP A 977 14.59 -9.19 -43.66
CA TRP A 977 15.42 -8.33 -44.53
C TRP A 977 16.56 -7.69 -43.75
N GLU A 978 17.71 -7.57 -44.41
CA GLU A 978 18.95 -7.06 -43.80
C GLU A 978 18.80 -5.67 -43.18
N THR A 979 19.29 -5.53 -41.96
CA THR A 979 19.40 -4.25 -41.24
C THR A 979 20.57 -3.43 -41.79
N MET A 980 20.25 -2.31 -42.42
CA MET A 980 21.20 -1.39 -43.06
C MET A 980 21.90 -0.47 -42.03
N LEU A 981 22.75 0.44 -42.51
CA LEU A 981 23.74 1.14 -41.68
C LEU A 981 23.15 1.88 -40.46
N ALA A 982 22.02 2.57 -40.62
CA ALA A 982 21.38 3.28 -39.49
C ALA A 982 20.92 2.32 -38.39
N GLY A 983 20.34 1.17 -38.78
CA GLY A 983 19.93 0.13 -37.83
C GLY A 983 21.13 -0.55 -37.15
N GLN A 984 22.23 -0.76 -37.87
CA GLN A 984 23.47 -1.32 -37.32
C GLN A 984 24.12 -0.39 -36.28
N LEU A 985 24.21 0.92 -36.58
CA LEU A 985 24.67 1.93 -35.62
C LEU A 985 23.74 1.99 -34.41
N ARG A 986 22.42 1.98 -34.64
CA ARG A 986 21.43 2.00 -33.56
C ARG A 986 21.57 0.78 -32.64
N PHE A 987 21.75 -0.41 -33.21
CA PHE A 987 22.00 -1.65 -32.45
C PHE A 987 23.28 -1.57 -31.64
N LEU A 988 24.37 -1.04 -32.21
CA LEU A 988 25.64 -0.88 -31.51
C LEU A 988 25.51 0.08 -30.32
N ILE A 989 24.86 1.24 -30.52
CA ILE A 989 24.58 2.21 -29.43
C ILE A 989 23.82 1.51 -28.30
N GLY A 990 22.73 0.80 -28.61
CA GLY A 990 21.94 0.07 -27.61
C GLY A 990 22.72 -1.04 -26.90
N THR A 991 23.67 -1.66 -27.59
CA THR A 991 24.55 -2.69 -27.02
C THR A 991 25.53 -2.08 -26.02
N ILE A 992 26.25 -1.02 -26.41
CA ILE A 992 27.21 -0.34 -25.53
C ILE A 992 26.49 0.27 -24.32
N ASP A 993 25.33 0.89 -24.54
CA ASP A 993 24.56 1.54 -23.47
C ASP A 993 24.03 0.53 -22.43
N ARG A 994 23.39 -0.56 -22.88
CA ARG A 994 22.89 -1.61 -21.98
C ARG A 994 24.00 -2.28 -21.18
N SER A 995 25.12 -2.60 -21.83
CA SER A 995 26.27 -3.26 -21.18
C SER A 995 26.94 -2.37 -20.13
N GLY A 996 26.95 -1.05 -20.33
CA GLY A 996 27.69 -0.14 -19.47
C GLY A 996 29.21 -0.25 -19.65
N ALA A 997 29.95 0.38 -18.75
CA ALA A 997 31.41 0.29 -18.70
C ALA A 997 31.88 -1.02 -18.03
N PRO A 998 32.99 -1.63 -18.48
CA PRO A 998 33.82 -1.23 -19.63
C PRO A 998 33.23 -1.65 -20.98
N VAL A 999 33.62 -0.95 -22.05
CA VAL A 999 33.23 -1.30 -23.43
C VAL A 999 33.98 -2.56 -23.88
N THR A 1000 33.27 -3.47 -24.53
CA THR A 1000 33.90 -4.70 -25.05
C THR A 1000 34.75 -4.42 -26.28
N THR A 1001 35.84 -5.17 -26.47
CA THR A 1001 36.69 -5.04 -27.68
C THR A 1001 35.89 -5.23 -28.96
N GLY A 1002 34.95 -6.19 -28.99
CA GLY A 1002 34.09 -6.40 -30.16
C GLY A 1002 33.19 -5.21 -30.49
N ALA A 1003 32.74 -4.44 -29.50
CA ALA A 1003 31.99 -3.20 -29.75
C ALA A 1003 32.88 -2.09 -30.30
N LEU A 1004 34.14 -2.01 -29.84
CA LEU A 1004 35.13 -1.07 -30.38
C LEU A 1004 35.49 -1.38 -31.84
N ASP A 1005 35.73 -2.65 -32.15
CA ASP A 1005 36.01 -3.11 -33.52
C ASP A 1005 34.82 -2.81 -34.43
N ARG A 1006 33.60 -3.10 -33.97
CA ARG A 1006 32.38 -2.82 -34.73
C ARG A 1006 32.14 -1.32 -34.94
N LEU A 1007 32.48 -0.48 -33.95
CA LEU A 1007 32.40 0.97 -34.09
C LEU A 1007 33.34 1.46 -35.20
N ALA A 1008 34.56 0.94 -35.26
CA ALA A 1008 35.52 1.28 -36.32
C ALA A 1008 35.01 0.87 -37.71
N ASP A 1009 34.42 -0.31 -37.85
CA ASP A 1009 33.81 -0.77 -39.11
C ASP A 1009 32.70 0.16 -39.58
N LEU A 1010 31.77 0.50 -38.68
CA LEU A 1010 30.61 1.33 -39.00
C LEU A 1010 31.00 2.79 -39.28
N ARG A 1011 32.05 3.29 -38.61
CA ARG A 1011 32.62 4.61 -38.91
C ARG A 1011 33.12 4.67 -40.35
N SER A 1012 33.91 3.68 -40.77
CA SER A 1012 34.43 3.62 -42.15
C SER A 1012 33.32 3.58 -43.20
N GLN A 1013 32.23 2.86 -42.92
CA GLN A 1013 31.06 2.81 -43.81
C GLN A 1013 30.30 4.15 -43.88
N THR A 1014 30.17 4.84 -42.74
CA THR A 1014 29.51 6.15 -42.66
C THR A 1014 30.33 7.20 -43.41
N GLU A 1015 31.65 7.19 -43.28
CA GLU A 1015 32.57 8.07 -44.03
C GLU A 1015 32.46 7.86 -45.54
N ALA A 1016 32.35 6.60 -46.00
CA ALA A 1016 32.16 6.29 -47.41
C ALA A 1016 30.83 6.86 -47.97
N LEU A 1017 29.73 6.76 -47.22
CA LEU A 1017 28.44 7.35 -47.62
C LEU A 1017 28.45 8.88 -47.58
N ALA A 1018 29.21 9.50 -46.68
CA ALA A 1018 29.36 10.96 -46.67
C ALA A 1018 30.06 11.47 -47.94
N LEU A 1019 31.10 10.76 -48.40
CA LEU A 1019 31.76 11.04 -49.68
C LEU A 1019 30.80 10.85 -50.87
N GLU A 1020 29.97 9.81 -50.82
CA GLU A 1020 28.97 9.58 -51.88
C GLU A 1020 27.88 10.66 -51.92
N LYS A 1021 27.38 11.13 -50.77
CA LYS A 1021 26.47 12.29 -50.71
C LYS A 1021 27.12 13.52 -51.36
N THR A 1022 28.38 13.77 -51.05
CA THR A 1022 29.14 14.91 -51.62
C THR A 1022 29.23 14.78 -53.14
N ARG A 1023 29.52 13.58 -53.65
CA ARG A 1023 29.52 13.28 -55.08
C ARG A 1023 28.16 13.51 -55.74
N ILE A 1024 27.06 13.08 -55.11
CA ILE A 1024 25.69 13.30 -55.60
C ILE A 1024 25.40 14.81 -55.72
N ILE A 1025 25.72 15.57 -54.67
CA ILE A 1025 25.51 17.02 -54.66
C ILE A 1025 26.32 17.69 -55.76
N GLU A 1026 27.63 17.45 -55.81
CA GLU A 1026 28.54 18.12 -56.74
C GLU A 1026 28.30 17.76 -58.20
N GLN A 1027 28.03 16.49 -58.49
CA GLN A 1027 27.97 15.99 -59.86
C GLN A 1027 26.56 15.97 -60.44
N LEU A 1028 25.52 15.96 -59.61
CA LEU A 1028 24.13 15.78 -60.06
C LEU A 1028 23.25 16.96 -59.65
N ILE A 1029 23.31 17.41 -58.39
CA ILE A 1029 22.42 18.49 -57.91
C ILE A 1029 22.90 19.88 -58.33
N ILE A 1030 24.20 20.17 -58.26
CA ILE A 1030 24.75 21.46 -58.74
C ILE A 1030 24.40 21.70 -60.22
N PRO A 1031 24.58 20.74 -61.15
CA PRO A 1031 24.15 20.91 -62.54
C PRO A 1031 22.64 21.13 -62.71
N ILE A 1032 21.79 20.48 -61.91
CA ILE A 1032 20.34 20.73 -61.90
C ILE A 1032 20.06 22.19 -61.49
N ASN A 1033 20.76 22.69 -60.48
CA ASN A 1033 20.61 24.07 -60.00
C ASN A 1033 21.18 25.11 -60.97
N GLU A 1034 22.22 24.77 -61.74
CA GLU A 1034 22.71 25.60 -62.84
C GLU A 1034 21.65 25.71 -63.95
N TRP A 1035 21.06 24.57 -64.36
CA TRP A 1035 19.96 24.57 -65.32
C TRP A 1035 18.77 25.40 -64.82
N ALA A 1036 18.36 25.24 -63.55
CA ALA A 1036 17.25 25.98 -62.98
C ALA A 1036 17.50 27.50 -63.01
N ARG A 1037 18.73 27.91 -62.69
CA ARG A 1037 19.16 29.32 -62.74
C ARG A 1037 19.12 29.89 -64.15
N GLU A 1038 19.62 29.15 -65.13
CA GLU A 1038 19.61 29.57 -66.55
C GLU A 1038 18.18 29.72 -67.10
N ASN A 1039 17.24 28.90 -66.61
CA ASN A 1039 15.85 28.88 -67.04
C ASN A 1039 14.91 29.70 -66.14
N GLN A 1040 15.44 30.45 -65.17
CA GLN A 1040 14.69 31.31 -64.25
C GLN A 1040 13.58 30.59 -63.46
N VAL A 1041 13.82 29.34 -63.09
CA VAL A 1041 12.90 28.54 -62.25
C VAL A 1041 13.50 28.31 -60.86
N PRO A 1042 12.67 27.99 -59.84
CA PRO A 1042 13.17 27.70 -58.50
C PRO A 1042 14.23 26.59 -58.51
N HIS A 1043 15.33 26.82 -57.80
CA HIS A 1043 16.41 25.84 -57.65
C HIS A 1043 16.09 24.87 -56.49
N VAL A 1044 16.74 23.71 -56.51
CA VAL A 1044 16.70 22.74 -55.42
C VAL A 1044 17.54 23.28 -54.26
N ALA A 1045 16.92 23.49 -53.11
CA ALA A 1045 17.59 23.84 -51.87
C ALA A 1045 18.37 22.62 -51.34
N LEU A 1046 19.66 22.83 -51.07
CA LEU A 1046 20.59 21.85 -50.52
C LEU A 1046 20.55 21.84 -48.99
#